data_AF-A0A6J8C6G3-F1
#
_entry.id   AF-A0A6J8C6G3-F1
#
_cell.length_a   1.000
_cell.length_b   1.000
_cell.length_c   1.000
_cell.angle_alpha   90.00
_cell.angle_beta   90.00
_cell.angle_gamma   90.00
#
_symmetry.space_group_name_H-M   'P 1'
#
loop_
_entity.id
_entity.type
_entity.pdbx_description
1 polymer ?
#
loop_
_entity_poly.entity_id
_entity_poly.type
_entity_poly.pdbx_seq_one_letter_code
_entity_poly.pdbx_strand_id
1 'polypeptide(L)'
;MENTMEISISDIPEEIHMFILSRLDGQSLVRAKRTCKMWACLIENLEKFFGIWLMCCLNEIPLFMLTEIMGYNQKKADHISLIKSYKQLPWIFWREIYAEYKRAFTIEWAKMKMADLYYNQAHSMVTSLAIKDGKLLTGHEDGSVFCWKNVAMEGLDLKLIHKHQRRVTCMAVTTTCTDVSELLSSKCHTLIVTGSQDYGLFVSDMTKPNSTEIDYYNLQINSVSCFGPYITSVANGSFVQGQSVWHVSTEGSLTVTQESKLEPPDNYSNPAHVALTEDKVFVVEENGELYRWTWNDGIPNKSVVITNLSFPVKSLICKDDCLVCLLENGELNVTDCKSSYHRKWNIYELLQKQPESMAWRGPLFALGTKGGVVHIYLVKDIEDMKSLDLTKPATKLTVEAEHVNHIAIGDDGSSPLSCVERILSKEHIPSVSVTDTCCSSCSDCIELKDVCEICKALNQPSVNCILHLTKESVLETLDTVGRVVHIIVPDEFKINSTNKVGLYPHPVAVTCVDHRKILVTDLQPMKKITRLLEVKLHVPEDVSVLHQYKDARSHAFTNGIVFVCSFDDSIEMFPPKIKTVVKSMKRDELETHLKQRNMSVTGSITQLRDNLKKELDKQMQQTEYEQNGVDLSTTVRRCHSNFSF
;
A
#
# COMPACT_ATOMS: atom_id res chain seq x y z
N MET A 1 -9.90 -29.50 45.13
CA MET A 1 -10.37 -29.02 43.82
C MET A 1 -10.41 -27.52 43.93
N GLU A 2 -9.36 -26.87 43.43
CA GLU A 2 -9.29 -25.41 43.37
C GLU A 2 -10.35 -24.92 42.37
N ASN A 3 -11.32 -24.15 42.86
CA ASN A 3 -12.24 -23.41 42.02
C ASN A 3 -11.43 -22.30 41.33
N THR A 4 -10.92 -22.58 40.14
CA THR A 4 -10.53 -21.53 39.20
C THR A 4 -11.80 -20.76 38.84
N MET A 5 -12.00 -19.59 39.45
CA MET A 5 -12.97 -18.61 38.98
C MET A 5 -12.60 -18.25 37.54
N GLU A 6 -13.38 -18.72 36.57
CA GLU A 6 -13.30 -18.24 35.20
C GLU A 6 -13.83 -16.80 35.19
N ILE A 7 -12.91 -15.83 35.21
CA ILE A 7 -13.24 -14.44 34.94
C ILE A 7 -13.66 -14.38 33.47
N SER A 8 -14.92 -14.01 33.21
CA SER A 8 -15.37 -13.79 31.84
C SER A 8 -14.63 -12.59 31.28
N ILE A 9 -14.15 -12.70 30.04
CA ILE A 9 -13.49 -11.61 29.31
C ILE A 9 -14.38 -10.35 29.24
N SER A 10 -15.71 -10.49 29.36
CA SER A 10 -16.66 -9.38 29.39
C SER A 10 -16.63 -8.55 30.68
N ASP A 11 -16.04 -9.07 31.74
CA ASP A 11 -16.10 -8.48 33.08
C ASP A 11 -14.88 -7.58 33.37
N ILE A 12 -13.96 -7.49 32.41
CA ILE A 12 -12.75 -6.68 32.48
C ILE A 12 -13.08 -5.25 31.99
N PRO A 13 -12.65 -4.19 32.69
CA PRO A 13 -12.80 -2.81 32.25
C PRO A 13 -12.21 -2.54 30.85
N GLU A 14 -12.83 -1.63 30.10
CA GLU A 14 -12.41 -1.28 28.74
C GLU A 14 -10.96 -0.77 28.68
N GLU A 15 -10.50 -0.07 29.71
CA GLU A 15 -9.12 0.44 29.79
C GLU A 15 -8.10 -0.69 29.84
N ILE A 16 -8.43 -1.78 30.55
CA ILE A 16 -7.58 -2.97 30.63
C ILE A 16 -7.60 -3.71 29.29
N HIS A 17 -8.75 -3.81 28.63
CA HIS A 17 -8.81 -4.34 27.27
C HIS A 17 -7.96 -3.53 26.29
N MET A 18 -8.06 -2.21 26.31
CA MET A 18 -7.23 -1.34 25.48
C MET A 18 -5.75 -1.53 25.78
N PHE A 19 -5.37 -1.64 27.05
CA PHE A 19 -3.98 -1.90 27.43
C PHE A 19 -3.50 -3.24 26.86
N ILE A 20 -4.28 -4.32 27.01
CA ILE A 20 -3.94 -5.64 26.45
C ILE A 20 -3.83 -5.58 24.92
N LEU A 21 -4.82 -5.00 24.25
CA LEU A 21 -4.86 -4.88 22.79
C LEU A 21 -3.70 -4.03 22.27
N SER A 22 -3.26 -3.01 23.02
CA SER A 22 -2.11 -2.17 22.64
C SER A 22 -0.76 -2.89 22.68
N ARG A 23 -0.70 -4.07 23.32
CA ARG A 23 0.50 -4.92 23.39
C ARG A 23 0.55 -5.99 22.30
N LEU A 24 -0.50 -6.13 21.49
CA LEU A 24 -0.52 -7.08 20.39
C LEU A 24 0.37 -6.60 19.24
N ASP A 25 0.96 -7.56 18.52
CA ASP A 25 1.51 -7.27 17.20
C ASP A 25 0.39 -6.87 16.22
N GLY A 26 0.73 -6.17 15.15
CA GLY A 26 -0.28 -5.64 14.23
C GLY A 26 -1.10 -6.77 13.57
N GLN A 27 -0.53 -7.96 13.33
CA GLN A 27 -1.27 -9.09 12.77
C GLN A 27 -2.33 -9.63 13.75
N SER A 28 -1.96 -9.80 15.02
CA SER A 28 -2.87 -10.20 16.08
C SER A 28 -3.91 -9.12 16.34
N LEU A 29 -3.57 -7.83 16.18
CA LEU A 29 -4.52 -6.73 16.23
C LEU A 29 -5.59 -6.82 15.13
N VAL A 30 -5.21 -7.09 13.87
CA VAL A 30 -6.19 -7.31 12.78
C VAL A 30 -7.09 -8.51 13.08
N ARG A 31 -6.54 -9.60 13.63
CA ARG A 31 -7.31 -10.79 14.01
C ARG A 31 -8.26 -10.50 15.19
N ALA A 32 -7.76 -9.79 16.21
CA ALA A 32 -8.52 -9.34 17.36
C ALA A 32 -9.69 -8.45 16.95
N LYS A 33 -9.53 -7.60 15.93
CA LYS A 33 -10.62 -6.79 15.38
C LYS A 33 -11.79 -7.63 14.83
N ARG A 34 -11.55 -8.89 14.45
CA ARG A 34 -12.56 -9.80 13.89
C ARG A 34 -13.24 -10.69 14.94
N THR A 35 -12.82 -10.66 16.21
CA THR A 35 -13.33 -11.59 17.23
C THR A 35 -14.74 -11.21 17.71
N CYS A 36 -14.94 -9.96 18.12
CA CYS A 36 -16.22 -9.45 18.59
C CYS A 36 -16.35 -7.93 18.35
N LYS A 37 -17.58 -7.42 18.41
CA LYS A 37 -17.87 -5.99 18.18
C LYS A 37 -17.17 -5.06 19.18
N MET A 38 -17.05 -5.49 20.44
CA MET A 38 -16.38 -4.73 21.50
C MET A 38 -14.91 -4.51 21.14
N TRP A 39 -14.17 -5.58 20.83
CA TRP A 39 -12.76 -5.47 20.41
C TRP A 39 -12.61 -4.70 19.10
N ALA A 40 -13.54 -4.86 18.17
CA ALA A 40 -13.55 -4.05 16.95
C ALA A 40 -13.62 -2.55 17.25
N CYS A 41 -14.53 -2.14 18.15
CA CYS A 41 -14.69 -0.75 18.59
C CYS A 41 -13.44 -0.22 19.34
N LEU A 42 -12.92 -1.00 20.29
CA LEU A 42 -11.71 -0.62 21.04
C LEU A 42 -10.49 -0.48 20.14
N ILE A 43 -10.33 -1.38 19.16
CA ILE A 43 -9.25 -1.29 18.18
C ILE A 43 -9.44 -0.06 17.29
N GLU A 44 -10.65 0.26 16.83
CA GLU A 44 -10.89 1.50 16.09
C GLU A 44 -10.52 2.75 16.89
N ASN A 45 -10.73 2.74 18.21
CA ASN A 45 -10.27 3.82 19.09
C ASN A 45 -8.73 3.86 19.18
N LEU A 46 -8.08 2.71 19.34
CA LEU A 46 -6.61 2.59 19.32
C LEU A 46 -6.00 3.08 18.00
N GLU A 47 -6.65 2.76 16.88
CA GLU A 47 -6.29 3.22 15.54
C GLU A 47 -6.35 4.75 15.44
N LYS A 48 -7.47 5.35 15.83
CA LYS A 48 -7.73 6.78 15.62
C LYS A 48 -6.97 7.68 16.60
N PHE A 49 -6.87 7.30 17.86
CA PHE A 49 -6.44 8.21 18.93
C PHE A 49 -5.08 7.89 19.53
N PHE A 50 -4.62 6.63 19.43
CA PHE A 50 -3.43 6.17 20.15
C PHE A 50 -2.25 5.83 19.24
N GLY A 51 -2.40 5.99 17.92
CA GLY A 51 -1.32 5.76 16.96
C GLY A 51 -0.80 4.32 16.99
N ILE A 52 -1.66 3.33 17.25
CA ILE A 52 -1.25 1.94 17.42
C ILE A 52 -0.47 1.41 16.20
N TRP A 53 -0.85 1.78 14.98
CA TRP A 53 -0.17 1.38 13.76
C TRP A 53 1.25 1.94 13.63
N LEU A 54 1.49 3.16 14.11
CA LEU A 54 2.84 3.71 14.19
C LEU A 54 3.70 2.86 15.13
N MET A 55 3.15 2.49 16.29
CA MET A 55 3.86 1.63 17.24
C MET A 55 4.16 0.25 16.67
N CYS A 56 3.19 -0.38 15.97
CA CYS A 56 3.42 -1.65 15.29
C CYS A 56 4.53 -1.53 14.23
N CYS A 57 4.54 -0.45 13.43
CA CYS A 57 5.60 -0.21 12.44
C CYS A 57 6.98 -0.09 13.10
N LEU A 58 7.10 0.77 14.12
CA LEU A 58 8.38 1.00 14.79
C LEU A 58 8.91 -0.23 15.54
N ASN A 59 8.02 -1.09 16.04
CA ASN A 59 8.41 -2.28 16.80
C ASN A 59 8.73 -3.48 15.89
N GLU A 60 8.06 -3.63 14.75
CA GLU A 60 8.15 -4.84 13.91
C GLU A 60 8.93 -4.64 12.61
N ILE A 61 9.13 -3.41 12.15
CA ILE A 61 9.78 -3.09 10.88
C ILE A 61 11.14 -2.46 11.17
N PRO A 62 12.26 -3.03 10.68
CA PRO A 62 13.56 -2.39 10.80
C PRO A 62 13.54 -0.99 10.17
N LEU A 63 14.18 -0.03 10.83
CA LEU A 63 14.11 1.38 10.43
C LEU A 63 14.50 1.63 8.97
N PHE A 64 15.51 0.92 8.45
CA PHE A 64 15.96 1.07 7.06
C PHE A 64 14.93 0.58 6.03
N MET A 65 14.11 -0.43 6.37
CA MET A 65 13.00 -0.87 5.53
C MET A 65 11.84 0.11 5.63
N LEU A 66 11.61 0.63 6.84
CA LEU A 66 10.56 1.61 7.07
C LEU A 66 10.81 2.88 6.27
N THR A 67 12.04 3.41 6.27
CA THR A 67 12.41 4.59 5.47
C THR A 67 12.29 4.33 3.98
N GLU A 68 12.69 3.14 3.51
CA GLU A 68 12.52 2.73 2.11
C GLU A 68 11.06 2.70 1.68
N ILE A 69 10.20 2.02 2.45
CA ILE A 69 8.76 1.85 2.16
C ILE A 69 8.06 3.21 2.20
N MET A 70 8.33 4.02 3.24
CA MET A 70 7.76 5.36 3.36
C MET A 70 8.25 6.31 2.26
N GLY A 71 9.44 6.10 1.70
CA GLY A 71 10.10 7.09 0.84
C GLY A 71 10.46 8.38 1.58
N TYR A 72 10.55 8.31 2.91
CA TYR A 72 10.85 9.44 3.78
C TYR A 72 12.27 9.34 4.30
N ASN A 73 13.11 10.31 3.92
CA ASN A 73 14.55 10.29 4.20
C ASN A 73 14.90 11.44 5.15
N GLN A 74 14.58 11.27 6.44
CA GLN A 74 15.02 12.21 7.47
C GLN A 74 16.48 11.95 7.82
N LYS A 75 17.25 13.02 7.97
CA LYS A 75 18.56 12.93 8.63
C LYS A 75 18.37 12.37 10.05
N LYS A 76 19.31 11.59 10.56
CA LYS A 76 19.39 10.98 11.89
C LYS A 76 19.03 12.01 12.95
N ALA A 77 17.74 12.06 13.25
CA ALA A 77 17.22 12.74 14.40
C ALA A 77 17.23 11.74 15.55
N ASP A 78 17.40 12.22 16.77
CA ASP A 78 17.21 11.38 17.95
C ASP A 78 15.86 10.65 17.87
N HIS A 79 15.82 9.40 18.34
CA HIS A 79 14.65 8.54 18.23
C HIS A 79 13.35 9.19 18.77
N ILE A 80 13.49 10.08 19.75
CA ILE A 80 12.37 10.85 20.33
C ILE A 80 11.85 11.91 19.33
N SER A 81 12.76 12.62 18.67
CA SER A 81 12.42 13.63 17.66
C SER A 81 11.77 12.99 16.44
N LEU A 82 12.28 11.83 16.01
CA LEU A 82 11.69 11.03 14.94
C LEU A 82 10.23 10.64 15.25
N ILE A 83 9.99 10.09 16.44
CA ILE A 83 8.63 9.72 16.88
C ILE A 83 7.71 10.94 16.90
N LYS A 84 8.17 12.10 17.38
CA LYS A 84 7.37 13.34 17.41
C LYS A 84 6.97 13.78 16.00
N SER A 85 7.87 13.70 15.03
CA SER A 85 7.56 13.99 13.62
C SER A 85 6.56 12.98 13.07
N TYR A 86 6.78 11.69 13.30
CA TYR A 86 5.91 10.60 12.82
C TYR A 86 4.48 10.62 13.37
N LYS A 87 4.29 11.12 14.60
CA LYS A 87 2.96 11.30 15.20
C LYS A 87 2.08 12.31 14.45
N GLN A 88 2.65 13.16 13.59
CA GLN A 88 1.88 14.10 12.77
C GLN A 88 1.19 13.41 11.59
N LEU A 89 1.64 12.21 11.20
CA LEU A 89 1.05 11.45 10.10
C LEU A 89 -0.24 10.75 10.56
N PRO A 90 -1.28 10.72 9.71
CA PRO A 90 -2.54 10.09 10.06
C PRO A 90 -2.38 8.58 10.25
N TRP A 91 -3.16 8.00 11.14
CA TRP A 91 -3.11 6.55 11.42
C TRP A 91 -3.33 5.67 10.18
N ILE A 92 -4.10 6.16 9.19
CA ILE A 92 -4.34 5.46 7.91
C ILE A 92 -3.02 5.25 7.18
N PHE A 93 -2.15 6.27 7.15
CA PHE A 93 -0.83 6.17 6.52
C PHE A 93 -0.03 5.02 7.14
N TRP A 94 0.10 4.99 8.46
CA TRP A 94 0.83 3.93 9.16
C TRP A 94 0.23 2.54 8.96
N ARG A 95 -1.10 2.44 8.86
CA ARG A 95 -1.75 1.19 8.54
C ARG A 95 -1.38 0.69 7.14
N GLU A 96 -1.35 1.57 6.14
CA GLU A 96 -0.97 1.20 4.77
C GLU A 96 0.51 0.81 4.67
N ILE A 97 1.42 1.50 5.37
CA ILE A 97 2.83 1.12 5.47
C ILE A 97 3.00 -0.27 6.10
N TYR A 98 2.30 -0.53 7.21
CA TYR A 98 2.30 -1.85 7.83
C TYR A 98 1.72 -2.92 6.91
N ALA A 99 0.66 -2.58 6.16
CA ALA A 99 0.06 -3.47 5.18
C ALA A 99 1.02 -3.81 4.03
N GLU A 100 1.73 -2.84 3.44
CA GLU A 100 2.78 -3.06 2.44
C GLU A 100 3.85 -4.02 2.96
N TYR A 101 4.36 -3.75 4.17
CA TYR A 101 5.35 -4.64 4.80
C TYR A 101 4.81 -6.06 4.97
N LYS A 102 3.58 -6.23 5.47
CA LYS A 102 2.99 -7.57 5.70
C LYS A 102 2.57 -8.29 4.41
N ARG A 103 2.17 -7.57 3.36
CA ARG A 103 1.85 -8.16 2.04
C ARG A 103 3.02 -8.99 1.52
N ALA A 104 4.25 -8.53 1.75
CA ALA A 104 5.46 -9.26 1.37
C ALA A 104 5.64 -10.64 2.04
N PHE A 105 4.96 -10.90 3.17
CA PHE A 105 4.98 -12.19 3.87
C PHE A 105 3.85 -13.13 3.46
N THR A 106 2.81 -12.58 2.83
CA THR A 106 1.56 -13.31 2.58
C THR A 106 1.54 -13.97 1.20
N ILE A 107 2.70 -14.03 0.55
CA ILE A 107 2.75 -14.33 -0.87
C ILE A 107 2.66 -15.83 -1.11
N GLU A 108 1.45 -16.30 -1.39
CA GLU A 108 1.20 -17.55 -2.10
C GLU A 108 1.49 -17.34 -3.59
N TRP A 109 2.79 -17.31 -3.96
CA TRP A 109 3.26 -17.02 -5.32
C TRP A 109 2.71 -17.97 -6.40
N ALA A 110 2.11 -19.10 -6.03
CA ALA A 110 1.46 -20.04 -6.94
C ALA A 110 0.24 -19.47 -7.69
N LYS A 111 -0.31 -18.33 -7.26
CA LYS A 111 -1.47 -17.66 -7.90
C LYS A 111 -1.09 -16.37 -8.64
N MET A 112 0.19 -16.13 -8.89
CA MET A 112 0.64 -14.91 -9.56
C MET A 112 0.11 -14.79 -10.99
N LYS A 113 -0.39 -13.60 -11.32
CA LYS A 113 -0.61 -13.20 -12.71
C LYS A 113 0.70 -12.66 -13.26
N MET A 114 1.34 -13.38 -14.18
CA MET A 114 2.40 -12.79 -15.00
C MET A 114 1.74 -11.94 -16.09
N ALA A 115 2.08 -10.66 -16.12
CA ALA A 115 1.67 -9.75 -17.18
C ALA A 115 2.87 -9.50 -18.09
N ASP A 116 2.78 -9.98 -19.32
CA ASP A 116 3.80 -9.70 -20.33
C ASP A 116 3.57 -8.29 -20.92
N LEU A 117 4.59 -7.45 -20.82
CA LEU A 117 4.57 -6.14 -21.45
C LEU A 117 5.24 -6.22 -22.82
N TYR A 118 4.42 -6.35 -23.86
CA TYR A 118 4.90 -6.26 -25.23
C TYR A 118 5.05 -4.79 -25.61
N TYR A 119 6.27 -4.38 -25.92
CA TYR A 119 6.56 -3.07 -26.48
C TYR A 119 7.12 -3.20 -27.89
N ASN A 120 6.92 -2.16 -28.70
CA ASN A 120 7.25 -2.19 -30.12
C ASN A 120 8.73 -2.54 -30.34
N GLN A 121 9.03 -3.46 -31.27
CA GLN A 121 10.39 -3.90 -31.65
C GLN A 121 11.31 -2.74 -32.07
N ALA A 122 10.75 -1.55 -32.34
CA ALA A 122 11.51 -0.33 -32.57
C ALA A 122 12.31 0.14 -31.33
N HIS A 123 11.91 -0.25 -30.12
CA HIS A 123 12.65 0.07 -28.90
C HIS A 123 13.65 -1.05 -28.63
N SER A 124 14.87 -0.64 -28.34
CA SER A 124 16.01 -1.53 -28.10
C SER A 124 15.88 -2.29 -26.77
N MET A 125 16.87 -3.16 -26.48
CA MET A 125 16.92 -3.98 -25.27
C MET A 125 16.88 -3.10 -24.00
N VAL A 126 16.24 -3.61 -22.93
CA VAL A 126 16.23 -2.91 -21.64
C VAL A 126 17.57 -3.12 -20.96
N THR A 127 18.16 -2.04 -20.45
CA THR A 127 19.49 -2.05 -19.82
C THR A 127 19.44 -1.66 -18.35
N SER A 128 18.29 -1.17 -17.87
CA SER A 128 18.07 -0.83 -16.47
C SER A 128 16.58 -0.80 -16.15
N LEU A 129 16.24 -1.17 -14.92
CA LEU A 129 14.85 -1.32 -14.45
C LEU A 129 14.72 -0.78 -13.03
N ALA A 130 13.62 -0.09 -12.76
CA ALA A 130 13.24 0.35 -11.43
C ALA A 130 11.72 0.39 -11.26
N ILE A 131 11.22 0.20 -10.03
CA ILE A 131 9.80 0.33 -9.70
C ILE A 131 9.65 1.28 -8.51
N LYS A 132 8.81 2.31 -8.68
CA LYS A 132 8.46 3.23 -7.61
C LYS A 132 7.02 3.73 -7.82
N ASP A 133 6.28 3.84 -6.72
CA ASP A 133 4.91 4.37 -6.70
C ASP A 133 3.96 3.67 -7.71
N GLY A 134 4.03 2.34 -7.80
CA GLY A 134 3.24 1.52 -8.73
C GLY A 134 3.57 1.74 -10.22
N LYS A 135 4.66 2.44 -10.54
CA LYS A 135 5.12 2.70 -11.90
C LYS A 135 6.42 1.97 -12.17
N LEU A 136 6.50 1.39 -13.36
CA LEU A 136 7.71 0.75 -13.86
C LEU A 136 8.50 1.77 -14.68
N LEU A 137 9.81 1.76 -14.52
CA LEU A 137 10.74 2.61 -15.22
C LEU A 137 11.76 1.74 -15.94
N THR A 138 11.99 2.01 -17.22
CA THR A 138 12.93 1.25 -18.05
C THR A 138 13.90 2.20 -18.76
N GLY A 139 15.18 1.87 -18.71
CA GLY A 139 16.22 2.47 -19.55
C GLY A 139 16.60 1.51 -20.66
N HIS A 140 16.88 2.04 -21.85
CA HIS A 140 17.10 1.23 -23.05
C HIS A 140 18.48 1.49 -23.70
N GLU A 141 18.89 0.55 -24.55
CA GLU A 141 20.14 0.61 -25.31
C GLU A 141 20.19 1.76 -26.35
N ASP A 142 19.04 2.24 -26.83
CA ASP A 142 18.89 3.39 -27.73
C ASP A 142 18.83 4.73 -26.97
N GLY A 143 19.07 4.70 -25.66
CA GLY A 143 19.11 5.87 -24.79
C GLY A 143 17.76 6.34 -24.26
N SER A 144 16.66 5.72 -24.70
CA SER A 144 15.31 6.09 -24.24
C SER A 144 15.06 5.66 -22.80
N VAL A 145 14.40 6.53 -22.03
CA VAL A 145 13.94 6.26 -20.66
C VAL A 145 12.43 6.39 -20.61
N PHE A 146 11.74 5.30 -20.27
CA PHE A 146 10.29 5.22 -20.27
C PHE A 146 9.72 5.02 -18.87
N CYS A 147 8.51 5.55 -18.67
CA CYS A 147 7.66 5.30 -17.52
C CYS A 147 6.38 4.61 -17.98
N TRP A 148 6.12 3.46 -17.38
CA TRP A 148 4.94 2.64 -17.62
C TRP A 148 4.01 2.77 -16.42
N LYS A 149 2.75 3.13 -16.67
CA LYS A 149 1.69 3.10 -15.66
C LYS A 149 0.72 1.97 -15.93
N ASN A 150 -0.02 1.59 -14.88
CA ASN A 150 -1.04 0.54 -14.93
C ASN A 150 -0.47 -0.83 -15.33
N VAL A 151 0.74 -1.14 -14.87
CA VAL A 151 1.47 -2.37 -15.25
C VAL A 151 0.69 -3.65 -14.89
N ALA A 152 -0.19 -3.58 -13.88
CA ALA A 152 -1.04 -4.68 -13.43
C ALA A 152 -2.46 -4.68 -14.05
N MET A 153 -2.82 -3.70 -14.90
CA MET A 153 -4.18 -3.53 -15.44
C MET A 153 -4.19 -3.52 -16.99
N GLU A 154 -5.33 -3.88 -17.58
CA GLU A 154 -5.55 -3.74 -19.03
C GLU A 154 -5.57 -2.25 -19.41
N GLY A 155 -4.49 -1.78 -20.05
CA GLY A 155 -4.34 -0.39 -20.50
C GLY A 155 -3.01 0.20 -20.07
N LEU A 156 -1.96 -0.11 -20.83
CA LEU A 156 -0.60 0.37 -20.57
C LEU A 156 -0.45 1.82 -21.02
N ASP A 157 -0.16 2.73 -20.08
CA ASP A 157 0.21 4.11 -20.40
C ASP A 157 1.73 4.22 -20.44
N LEU A 158 2.28 4.55 -21.61
CA LEU A 158 3.71 4.68 -21.87
C LEU A 158 4.07 6.15 -22.05
N LYS A 159 4.95 6.66 -21.19
CA LYS A 159 5.48 8.03 -21.28
C LYS A 159 7.00 8.00 -21.44
N LEU A 160 7.51 8.61 -22.51
CA LEU A 160 8.94 8.94 -22.62
C LEU A 160 9.25 10.05 -21.61
N ILE A 161 10.22 9.81 -20.72
CA ILE A 161 10.66 10.79 -19.73
C ILE A 161 11.73 11.69 -20.34
N HIS A 162 12.80 11.10 -20.86
CA HIS A 162 13.87 11.77 -21.59
C HIS A 162 14.63 10.76 -22.45
N LYS A 163 15.59 11.23 -23.23
CA LYS A 163 16.41 10.40 -24.11
C LYS A 163 17.87 10.83 -24.10
N HIS A 164 18.74 9.88 -23.78
CA HIS A 164 20.18 9.99 -23.94
C HIS A 164 20.58 9.82 -25.41
N GLN A 165 21.77 10.28 -25.78
CA GLN A 165 22.35 10.09 -27.11
C GLN A 165 22.86 8.66 -27.33
N ARG A 166 23.12 7.93 -26.24
CA ARG A 166 23.57 6.54 -26.25
C ARG A 166 22.84 5.73 -25.19
N ARG A 167 23.14 4.43 -25.15
CA ARG A 167 22.67 3.46 -24.16
C ARG A 167 22.64 4.01 -22.73
N VAL A 168 21.48 3.84 -22.09
CA VAL A 168 21.35 3.99 -20.63
C VAL A 168 22.13 2.86 -19.95
N THR A 169 22.99 3.18 -19.01
CA THR A 169 23.84 2.20 -18.31
C THR A 169 23.30 1.84 -16.94
N CYS A 170 22.68 2.80 -16.26
CA CYS A 170 22.20 2.63 -14.89
C CYS A 170 21.06 3.61 -14.59
N MET A 171 20.20 3.23 -13.66
CA MET A 171 19.06 4.03 -13.20
C MET A 171 18.89 3.89 -11.70
N ALA A 172 18.56 4.98 -11.03
CA ALA A 172 18.15 4.99 -9.63
C ALA A 172 16.93 5.91 -9.45
N VAL A 173 16.07 5.57 -8.48
CA VAL A 173 14.79 6.25 -8.27
C VAL A 173 14.59 6.52 -6.79
N THR A 174 14.24 7.75 -6.43
CA THR A 174 14.07 8.20 -5.05
C THR A 174 12.92 9.19 -4.94
N THR A 175 12.55 9.53 -3.71
CA THR A 175 11.59 10.58 -3.38
C THR A 175 12.30 11.70 -2.63
N THR A 176 12.01 12.96 -2.98
CA THR A 176 12.65 14.14 -2.37
C THR A 176 12.17 14.46 -0.96
N CYS A 177 11.27 13.66 -0.39
CA CYS A 177 10.62 13.98 0.87
C CYS A 177 11.64 13.96 2.03
N THR A 178 11.88 15.14 2.61
CA THR A 178 12.76 15.32 3.79
C THR A 178 12.00 15.71 5.04
N ASP A 179 10.80 16.29 4.90
CA ASP A 179 9.92 16.61 6.01
C ASP A 179 8.53 15.92 5.93
N VAL A 180 7.96 15.62 7.10
CA VAL A 180 6.62 15.06 7.25
C VAL A 180 5.56 16.00 6.67
N SER A 181 5.79 17.32 6.74
CA SER A 181 4.89 18.31 6.13
C SER A 181 4.84 18.18 4.59
N GLU A 182 5.94 17.80 3.94
CA GLU A 182 5.99 17.54 2.50
C GLU A 182 5.22 16.26 2.14
N LEU A 183 5.37 15.22 2.97
CA LEU A 183 4.64 13.95 2.84
C LEU A 183 3.13 14.17 2.91
N LEU A 184 2.67 15.02 3.83
CA LEU A 184 1.25 15.36 3.97
C LEU A 184 0.73 16.28 2.87
N SER A 185 1.56 17.19 2.36
CA SER A 185 1.14 18.18 1.38
C SER A 185 1.14 17.66 -0.07
N SER A 186 1.45 16.37 -0.28
CA SER A 186 1.59 15.78 -1.62
C SER A 186 2.62 16.50 -2.51
N LYS A 187 3.58 17.19 -1.87
CA LYS A 187 4.70 17.88 -2.55
C LYS A 187 5.90 16.97 -2.77
N CYS A 188 5.79 15.68 -2.44
CA CYS A 188 6.85 14.73 -2.71
C CYS A 188 7.02 14.55 -4.22
N HIS A 189 8.24 14.77 -4.68
CA HIS A 189 8.60 14.54 -6.07
C HIS A 189 9.36 13.22 -6.15
N THR A 190 8.99 12.39 -7.14
CA THR A 190 9.73 11.17 -7.45
C THR A 190 10.78 11.52 -8.50
N LEU A 191 12.05 11.41 -8.11
CA LEU A 191 13.19 11.68 -8.97
C LEU A 191 13.66 10.39 -9.64
N ILE A 192 13.96 10.52 -10.92
CA ILE A 192 14.55 9.49 -11.77
C ILE A 192 15.94 10.00 -12.14
N VAL A 193 16.97 9.24 -11.79
CA VAL A 193 18.36 9.56 -12.09
C VAL A 193 18.88 8.50 -13.04
N THR A 194 19.43 8.91 -14.18
CA THR A 194 19.96 7.97 -15.18
C THR A 194 21.35 8.37 -15.63
N GLY A 195 22.22 7.37 -15.74
CA GLY A 195 23.54 7.48 -16.34
C GLY A 195 23.59 6.75 -17.68
N SER A 196 24.52 7.17 -18.54
CA SER A 196 24.61 6.66 -19.90
C SER A 196 26.06 6.61 -20.42
N GLN A 197 26.22 5.88 -21.53
CA GLN A 197 27.47 5.80 -22.29
C GLN A 197 27.83 7.08 -23.05
N ASP A 198 26.92 8.05 -23.12
CA ASP A 198 27.16 9.39 -23.64
C ASP A 198 27.72 10.37 -22.59
N TYR A 199 28.01 9.86 -21.38
CA TYR A 199 28.60 10.62 -20.26
C TYR A 199 27.61 11.55 -19.56
N GLY A 200 26.38 11.66 -20.09
CA GLY A 200 25.33 12.49 -19.52
C GLY A 200 24.71 11.85 -18.28
N LEU A 201 24.62 12.61 -17.21
CA LEU A 201 23.85 12.27 -16.00
C LEU A 201 22.57 13.11 -16.00
N PHE A 202 21.42 12.45 -16.13
CA PHE A 202 20.12 13.13 -16.17
C PHE A 202 19.37 12.94 -14.87
N VAL A 203 18.78 14.04 -14.38
CA VAL A 203 17.82 14.05 -13.28
C VAL A 203 16.48 14.51 -13.82
N SER A 204 15.46 13.68 -13.66
CA SER A 204 14.10 13.95 -14.15
C SER A 204 13.11 13.82 -13.00
N ASP A 205 12.18 14.75 -12.89
CA ASP A 205 11.06 14.65 -11.95
C ASP A 205 9.89 13.97 -12.66
N MET A 206 9.34 12.88 -12.12
CA MET A 206 8.24 12.17 -12.75
C MET A 206 6.95 13.02 -12.88
N THR A 207 6.77 13.99 -11.99
CA THR A 207 5.60 14.89 -11.97
C THR A 207 5.74 16.06 -12.93
N LYS A 208 6.96 16.46 -13.27
CA LYS A 208 7.25 17.59 -14.16
C LYS A 208 7.80 17.08 -15.51
N PRO A 209 7.63 17.80 -16.61
CA PRO A 209 8.17 17.37 -17.91
C PRO A 209 9.67 17.66 -18.07
N ASN A 210 10.29 18.35 -17.12
CA ASN A 210 11.65 18.85 -17.27
C ASN A 210 12.68 17.88 -16.68
N SER A 211 13.74 17.64 -17.45
CA SER A 211 14.95 16.96 -17.02
C SER A 211 16.11 17.97 -16.94
N THR A 212 17.00 17.79 -15.98
CA THR A 212 18.23 18.56 -15.82
C THR A 212 19.41 17.65 -16.08
N GLU A 213 20.27 18.02 -17.01
CA GLU A 213 21.52 17.33 -17.30
C GLU A 213 22.64 17.88 -16.41
N ILE A 214 23.49 16.99 -15.91
CA ILE A 214 24.66 17.32 -15.08
C ILE A 214 25.91 17.01 -15.91
N ASP A 215 26.47 18.08 -16.49
CA ASP A 215 27.71 18.03 -17.26
C ASP A 215 28.93 18.00 -16.33
N TYR A 216 29.22 16.83 -15.77
CA TYR A 216 30.38 16.62 -14.89
C TYR A 216 31.40 15.64 -15.45
N TYR A 217 30.92 14.54 -16.04
CA TYR A 217 31.78 13.46 -16.52
C TYR A 217 32.14 13.64 -17.99
N ASN A 218 33.31 13.13 -18.34
CA ASN A 218 33.83 13.10 -19.71
C ASN A 218 33.89 11.68 -20.30
N LEU A 219 33.36 10.71 -19.57
CA LEU A 219 33.46 9.29 -19.83
C LEU A 219 32.22 8.56 -19.29
N GLN A 220 32.04 7.31 -19.69
CA GLN A 220 30.81 6.53 -19.46
C GLN A 220 30.48 6.45 -17.97
N ILE A 221 29.22 6.74 -17.64
CA ILE A 221 28.68 6.54 -16.30
C ILE A 221 28.39 5.05 -16.12
N ASN A 222 28.89 4.46 -15.03
CA ASN A 222 28.76 3.03 -14.73
C ASN A 222 27.61 2.75 -13.77
N SER A 223 27.45 3.58 -12.74
CA SER A 223 26.44 3.39 -11.70
C SER A 223 25.99 4.72 -11.12
N VAL A 224 24.72 4.77 -10.74
CA VAL A 224 24.09 5.89 -10.03
C VAL A 224 23.43 5.37 -8.76
N SER A 225 23.42 6.17 -7.71
CA SER A 225 22.69 5.87 -6.47
C SER A 225 22.08 7.13 -5.90
N CYS A 226 20.97 6.97 -5.20
CA CYS A 226 20.21 8.08 -4.64
C CYS A 226 19.71 7.76 -3.23
N PHE A 227 19.63 8.79 -2.40
CA PHE A 227 19.07 8.73 -1.05
C PHE A 227 18.39 10.07 -0.75
N GLY A 228 17.07 10.08 -0.65
CA GLY A 228 16.31 11.33 -0.50
C GLY A 228 16.55 12.29 -1.68
N PRO A 229 16.84 13.57 -1.43
CA PRO A 229 17.19 14.53 -2.49
C PRO A 229 18.66 14.43 -2.94
N TYR A 230 19.45 13.55 -2.32
CA TYR A 230 20.87 13.41 -2.63
C TYR A 230 21.10 12.33 -3.67
N ILE A 231 22.01 12.61 -4.59
CA ILE A 231 22.39 11.71 -5.67
C ILE A 231 23.91 11.64 -5.75
N THR A 232 24.42 10.49 -6.20
CA THR A 232 25.83 10.29 -6.52
C THR A 232 25.94 9.34 -7.70
N SER A 233 27.09 9.37 -8.36
CA SER A 233 27.37 8.54 -9.51
C SER A 233 28.85 8.26 -9.64
N VAL A 234 29.17 7.24 -10.41
CA VAL A 234 30.53 6.88 -10.78
C VAL A 234 30.59 6.63 -12.28
N ALA A 235 31.69 7.08 -12.87
CA ALA A 235 32.00 6.97 -14.29
C ALA A 235 33.44 6.46 -14.48
N ASN A 236 33.73 5.88 -15.64
CA ASN A 236 35.09 5.64 -16.11
C ASN A 236 35.87 6.96 -15.99
N GLY A 237 37.04 7.02 -15.35
CA GLY A 237 37.75 8.30 -15.15
C GLY A 237 37.36 9.11 -13.91
N SER A 238 36.37 8.69 -13.12
CA SER A 238 36.10 9.31 -11.81
C SER A 238 37.29 9.22 -10.86
N PHE A 239 38.28 8.38 -11.17
CA PHE A 239 39.52 8.33 -10.42
C PHE A 239 40.43 9.54 -10.57
N VAL A 240 40.25 10.31 -11.65
CA VAL A 240 40.94 11.58 -11.86
C VAL A 240 40.10 12.74 -11.31
N GLN A 241 38.79 12.68 -11.51
CA GLN A 241 37.89 13.78 -11.20
C GLN A 241 37.34 13.76 -9.76
N GLY A 242 37.46 12.64 -9.05
CA GLY A 242 36.75 12.41 -7.78
C GLY A 242 35.26 12.11 -7.98
N GLN A 243 34.57 11.77 -6.90
CA GLN A 243 33.13 11.51 -6.92
C GLN A 243 32.39 12.71 -6.33
N SER A 244 31.26 13.07 -6.91
CA SER A 244 30.45 14.18 -6.40
C SER A 244 29.17 13.67 -5.76
N VAL A 245 28.74 14.38 -4.72
CA VAL A 245 27.41 14.25 -4.15
C VAL A 245 26.66 15.52 -4.52
N TRP A 246 25.52 15.36 -5.16
CA TRP A 246 24.67 16.46 -5.55
C TRP A 246 23.39 16.45 -4.74
N HIS A 247 22.91 17.65 -4.44
CA HIS A 247 21.59 17.87 -3.86
C HIS A 247 20.64 18.35 -4.96
N VAL A 248 19.47 17.71 -5.04
CA VAL A 248 18.42 18.05 -5.98
C VAL A 248 17.34 18.84 -5.26
N SER A 249 17.11 20.09 -5.67
CA SER A 249 15.97 20.89 -5.20
C SER A 249 14.87 20.92 -6.27
N THR A 250 13.64 20.66 -5.82
CA THR A 250 12.43 20.68 -6.65
C THR A 250 11.58 21.92 -6.42
N GLU A 251 12.01 22.84 -5.55
CA GLU A 251 11.32 24.09 -5.26
C GLU A 251 11.32 25.01 -6.49
N GLY A 252 10.14 25.23 -7.08
CA GLY A 252 10.00 25.93 -8.35
C GLY A 252 10.48 25.09 -9.53
N SER A 253 11.76 25.21 -9.89
CA SER A 253 12.41 24.48 -10.99
C SER A 253 13.35 23.39 -10.46
N LEU A 254 13.48 22.29 -11.20
CA LEU A 254 14.43 21.23 -10.89
C LEU A 254 15.86 21.77 -11.01
N THR A 255 16.53 21.94 -9.88
CA THR A 255 17.91 22.42 -9.81
C THR A 255 18.79 21.38 -9.14
N VAL A 256 20.01 21.24 -9.62
CA VAL A 256 21.00 20.32 -9.07
C VAL A 256 22.23 21.11 -8.68
N THR A 257 22.64 20.99 -7.42
CA THR A 257 23.82 21.67 -6.88
C THR A 257 24.79 20.66 -6.33
N GLN A 258 26.07 20.78 -6.69
CA GLN A 258 27.13 19.97 -6.07
C GLN A 258 27.29 20.41 -4.61
N GLU A 259 27.07 19.49 -3.68
CA GLU A 259 27.19 19.76 -2.24
C GLU A 259 28.59 19.41 -1.74
N SER A 260 29.12 18.28 -2.21
CA SER A 260 30.46 17.83 -1.81
C SER A 260 31.18 17.08 -2.92
N LYS A 261 32.51 17.09 -2.83
CA LYS A 261 33.42 16.36 -3.70
C LYS A 261 34.26 15.41 -2.84
N LEU A 262 34.17 14.13 -3.15
CA LEU A 262 34.93 13.05 -2.54
C LEU A 262 36.25 12.91 -3.30
N GLU A 263 37.34 13.19 -2.59
CA GLU A 263 38.67 12.99 -3.15
C GLU A 263 38.96 11.48 -3.32
N PRO A 264 39.53 11.08 -4.46
CA PRO A 264 39.87 9.70 -4.72
C PRO A 264 40.99 9.23 -3.76
N PRO A 265 40.93 8.00 -3.24
CA PRO A 265 41.99 7.38 -2.46
C PRO A 265 43.34 7.31 -3.20
N ASP A 266 44.40 7.08 -2.44
CA ASP A 266 45.70 6.72 -3.00
C ASP A 266 45.58 5.34 -3.69
N ASN A 267 46.01 5.22 -4.95
CA ASN A 267 45.86 4.04 -5.84
C ASN A 267 44.43 3.74 -6.35
N TYR A 268 43.56 4.74 -6.35
CA TYR A 268 42.19 4.59 -6.82
C TYR A 268 42.12 4.30 -8.33
N SER A 269 41.40 3.23 -8.69
CA SER A 269 41.21 2.76 -10.07
C SER A 269 39.80 3.09 -10.59
N ASN A 270 39.38 2.48 -11.71
CA ASN A 270 38.06 2.75 -12.28
C ASN A 270 36.94 2.29 -11.34
N PRO A 271 36.04 3.19 -10.91
CA PRO A 271 34.89 2.78 -10.11
C PRO A 271 33.81 2.14 -10.98
N ALA A 272 33.34 0.98 -10.55
CA ALA A 272 32.30 0.21 -11.21
C ALA A 272 30.91 0.52 -10.64
N HIS A 273 30.78 0.53 -9.31
CA HIS A 273 29.49 0.69 -8.63
C HIS A 273 29.55 1.67 -7.48
N VAL A 274 28.41 2.33 -7.21
CA VAL A 274 28.25 3.25 -6.09
C VAL A 274 26.96 2.98 -5.36
N ALA A 275 26.97 3.12 -4.03
CA ALA A 275 25.79 3.12 -3.20
C ALA A 275 25.82 4.31 -2.24
N LEU A 276 24.66 4.92 -2.07
CA LEU A 276 24.45 6.12 -1.27
C LEU A 276 23.54 5.80 -0.09
N THR A 277 23.96 6.19 1.10
CA THR A 277 23.10 6.24 2.28
C THR A 277 23.02 7.67 2.79
N GLU A 278 22.38 7.86 3.93
CA GLU A 278 22.17 9.17 4.54
C GLU A 278 23.46 9.94 4.86
N ASP A 279 24.51 9.22 5.26
CA ASP A 279 25.77 9.79 5.73
C ASP A 279 27.00 9.13 5.11
N LYS A 280 26.82 8.17 4.20
CA LYS A 280 27.92 7.41 3.62
C LYS A 280 27.77 7.26 2.11
N VAL A 281 28.94 7.23 1.47
CA VAL A 281 29.10 6.77 0.09
C VAL A 281 29.96 5.53 0.10
N PHE A 282 29.49 4.49 -0.57
CA PHE A 282 30.24 3.28 -0.82
C PHE A 282 30.57 3.22 -2.31
N VAL A 283 31.84 3.06 -2.65
CA VAL A 283 32.26 2.88 -4.05
C VAL A 283 33.05 1.59 -4.16
N VAL A 284 32.69 0.79 -5.15
CA VAL A 284 33.46 -0.41 -5.52
C VAL A 284 34.14 -0.18 -6.85
N GLU A 285 35.43 -0.49 -6.88
CA GLU A 285 36.26 -0.46 -8.07
C GLU A 285 36.16 -1.73 -8.93
N GLU A 286 36.62 -1.64 -10.18
CA GLU A 286 36.77 -2.78 -11.08
C GLU A 286 37.70 -3.86 -10.52
N ASN A 287 38.71 -3.49 -9.74
CA ASN A 287 39.63 -4.42 -9.08
C ASN A 287 39.01 -5.11 -7.83
N GLY A 288 37.78 -4.74 -7.45
CA GLY A 288 37.06 -5.28 -6.30
C GLY A 288 37.33 -4.57 -4.97
N GLU A 289 38.13 -3.50 -4.92
CA GLU A 289 38.33 -2.70 -3.71
C GLU A 289 37.08 -1.87 -3.39
N LEU A 290 36.61 -1.99 -2.14
CA LEU A 290 35.45 -1.29 -1.63
C LEU A 290 35.89 -0.18 -0.67
N TYR A 291 35.52 1.05 -1.01
CA TYR A 291 35.79 2.24 -0.21
C TYR A 291 34.51 2.79 0.41
N ARG A 292 34.66 3.40 1.58
CA ARG A 292 33.63 4.17 2.25
C ARG A 292 34.11 5.58 2.57
N TRP A 293 33.30 6.54 2.18
CA TRP A 293 33.35 7.90 2.70
C TRP A 293 32.19 8.07 3.67
N THR A 294 32.45 8.77 4.76
CA THR A 294 31.40 9.30 5.64
C THR A 294 31.39 10.80 5.45
N TRP A 295 30.23 11.42 5.26
CA TRP A 295 30.13 12.87 5.30
C TRP A 295 29.40 13.29 6.57
N ASN A 296 29.90 14.34 7.22
CA ASN A 296 29.22 15.00 8.35
C ASN A 296 29.07 16.47 7.98
N ASP A 297 27.85 17.01 8.05
CA ASP A 297 27.56 18.43 7.77
C ASP A 297 28.11 18.94 6.42
N GLY A 298 28.04 18.11 5.38
CA GLY A 298 28.51 18.44 4.03
C GLY A 298 30.04 18.34 3.83
N ILE A 299 30.79 17.97 4.87
CA ILE A 299 32.24 17.76 4.78
C ILE A 299 32.52 16.25 4.71
N PRO A 300 33.08 15.76 3.59
CA PRO A 300 33.46 14.36 3.47
C PRO A 300 34.75 14.08 4.25
N ASN A 301 34.74 12.99 5.02
CA ASN A 301 35.94 12.44 5.64
C ASN A 301 36.82 11.72 4.61
N LYS A 302 38.06 11.45 4.99
CA LYS A 302 38.97 10.59 4.19
C LYS A 302 38.33 9.21 3.98
N SER A 303 38.51 8.67 2.78
CA SER A 303 38.07 7.33 2.43
C SER A 303 38.70 6.26 3.32
N VAL A 304 37.93 5.22 3.59
CA VAL A 304 38.36 4.01 4.32
C VAL A 304 38.11 2.80 3.44
N VAL A 305 39.14 1.98 3.23
CA VAL A 305 39.00 0.67 2.59
C VAL A 305 38.28 -0.27 3.55
N ILE A 306 37.16 -0.85 3.12
CA ILE A 306 36.40 -1.82 3.91
C ILE A 306 36.92 -3.23 3.67
N THR A 307 36.99 -3.63 2.41
CA THR A 307 37.40 -4.99 2.01
C THR A 307 37.80 -5.00 0.53
N ASN A 308 38.44 -6.10 0.11
CA ASN A 308 38.74 -6.38 -1.28
C ASN A 308 37.99 -7.66 -1.71
N LEU A 309 37.11 -7.53 -2.69
CA LEU A 309 36.23 -8.59 -3.18
C LEU A 309 36.92 -9.54 -4.16
N SER A 310 38.13 -9.22 -4.61
CA SER A 310 39.00 -10.00 -5.50
C SER A 310 38.51 -10.20 -6.94
N PHE A 311 37.23 -9.89 -7.22
CA PHE A 311 36.65 -9.96 -8.55
C PHE A 311 35.79 -8.71 -8.82
N PRO A 312 35.58 -8.34 -10.10
CA PRO A 312 34.69 -7.25 -10.46
C PRO A 312 33.27 -7.48 -9.92
N VAL A 313 32.66 -6.39 -9.45
CA VAL A 313 31.27 -6.38 -8.99
C VAL A 313 30.35 -6.17 -10.19
N LYS A 314 29.32 -7.01 -10.30
CA LYS A 314 28.26 -6.92 -11.31
C LYS A 314 27.06 -6.10 -10.81
N SER A 315 26.77 -6.17 -9.52
CA SER A 315 25.70 -5.42 -8.88
C SER A 315 26.01 -5.18 -7.41
N LEU A 316 25.60 -4.01 -6.91
CA LEU A 316 25.80 -3.58 -5.52
C LEU A 316 24.45 -3.13 -4.94
N ILE A 317 24.11 -3.64 -3.76
CA ILE A 317 22.97 -3.18 -2.98
C ILE A 317 23.48 -2.78 -1.59
N CYS A 318 23.08 -1.61 -1.11
CA CYS A 318 23.35 -1.16 0.25
C CYS A 318 22.04 -0.95 1.01
N LYS A 319 21.95 -1.52 2.21
CA LYS A 319 20.86 -1.31 3.16
C LYS A 319 21.46 -1.02 4.53
N ASP A 320 21.28 0.21 5.02
CA ASP A 320 21.94 0.70 6.24
C ASP A 320 23.48 0.57 6.12
N ASP A 321 24.11 -0.35 6.85
CA ASP A 321 25.54 -0.64 6.77
C ASP A 321 25.83 -2.05 6.21
N CYS A 322 24.81 -2.73 5.70
CA CYS A 322 24.92 -4.03 5.06
C CYS A 322 25.06 -3.86 3.55
N LEU A 323 26.17 -4.34 3.01
CA LEU A 323 26.49 -4.34 1.58
C LEU A 323 26.33 -5.75 1.04
N VAL A 324 25.55 -5.88 -0.04
CA VAL A 324 25.36 -7.11 -0.78
C VAL A 324 25.92 -6.90 -2.17
N CYS A 325 26.97 -7.63 -2.52
CA CYS A 325 27.67 -7.53 -3.80
C CYS A 325 27.52 -8.85 -4.56
N LEU A 326 27.07 -8.76 -5.80
CA LEU A 326 27.10 -9.89 -6.74
C LEU A 326 28.34 -9.73 -7.62
N LEU A 327 29.24 -10.70 -7.58
CA LEU A 327 30.50 -10.68 -8.35
C LEU A 327 30.34 -11.36 -9.70
N GLU A 328 31.18 -11.00 -10.67
CA GLU A 328 31.16 -11.61 -12.01
C GLU A 328 31.47 -13.12 -12.01
N ASN A 329 32.23 -13.60 -11.03
CA ASN A 329 32.53 -15.02 -10.84
C ASN A 329 31.32 -15.83 -10.31
N GLY A 330 30.18 -15.18 -10.02
CA GLY A 330 28.98 -15.80 -9.50
C GLY A 330 28.91 -15.92 -7.97
N GLU A 331 29.83 -15.28 -7.24
CA GLU A 331 29.76 -15.21 -5.78
C GLU A 331 28.85 -14.07 -5.30
N LEU A 332 28.05 -14.35 -4.28
CA LEU A 332 27.35 -13.35 -3.49
C LEU A 332 28.17 -13.03 -2.24
N ASN A 333 28.50 -11.77 -2.03
CA ASN A 333 29.25 -11.31 -0.87
C ASN A 333 28.36 -10.40 -0.02
N VAL A 334 28.20 -10.73 1.25
CA VAL A 334 27.49 -9.90 2.23
C VAL A 334 28.50 -9.39 3.25
N THR A 335 28.59 -8.07 3.40
CA THR A 335 29.49 -7.39 4.33
C THR A 335 28.69 -6.45 5.21
N ASP A 336 28.76 -6.61 6.53
CA ASP A 336 28.20 -5.63 7.47
C ASP A 336 29.33 -4.78 8.05
N CYS A 337 29.29 -3.50 7.69
CA CYS A 337 30.32 -2.52 8.04
C CYS A 337 30.34 -2.16 9.54
N LYS A 338 29.30 -2.49 10.31
CA LYS A 338 29.26 -2.28 11.77
C LYS A 338 29.96 -3.40 12.53
N SER A 339 29.72 -4.65 12.13
CA SER A 339 30.18 -5.84 12.88
C SER A 339 31.45 -6.47 12.31
N SER A 340 32.05 -5.88 11.26
CA SER A 340 33.15 -6.49 10.48
C SER A 340 32.80 -7.88 9.93
N TYR A 341 31.50 -8.20 9.86
CA TYR A 341 31.02 -9.48 9.37
C TYR A 341 31.17 -9.52 7.85
N HIS A 342 31.64 -10.66 7.35
CA HIS A 342 31.78 -10.91 5.93
C HIS A 342 31.46 -12.37 5.62
N ARG A 343 30.57 -12.60 4.65
CA ARG A 343 30.20 -13.94 4.18
C ARG A 343 30.13 -13.98 2.67
N LYS A 344 30.60 -15.10 2.11
CA LYS A 344 30.56 -15.39 0.68
C LYS A 344 29.73 -16.65 0.42
N TRP A 345 28.98 -16.64 -0.67
CA TRP A 345 28.30 -17.83 -1.19
C TRP A 345 28.65 -18.00 -2.66
N ASN A 346 29.08 -19.18 -3.07
CA ASN A 346 29.17 -19.53 -4.48
C ASN A 346 27.78 -19.93 -4.97
N ILE A 347 27.10 -19.03 -5.70
CA ILE A 347 25.72 -19.27 -6.15
C ILE A 347 25.68 -20.42 -7.16
N TYR A 348 26.68 -20.53 -8.03
CA TYR A 348 26.72 -21.58 -9.04
C TYR A 348 26.75 -22.97 -8.40
N GLU A 349 27.53 -23.16 -7.34
CA GLU A 349 27.56 -24.43 -6.59
C GLU A 349 26.21 -24.72 -5.91
N LEU A 350 25.56 -23.70 -5.34
CA LEU A 350 24.34 -23.87 -4.55
C LEU A 350 23.08 -24.05 -5.41
N LEU A 351 22.98 -23.33 -6.52
CA LEU A 351 21.79 -23.28 -7.38
C LEU A 351 21.97 -23.98 -8.73
N GLN A 352 23.20 -24.40 -9.06
CA GLN A 352 23.57 -24.99 -10.36
C GLN A 352 23.26 -24.07 -11.55
N LYS A 353 23.19 -22.76 -11.29
CA LYS A 353 22.89 -21.71 -12.27
C LYS A 353 23.74 -20.47 -11.99
N GLN A 354 24.17 -19.80 -13.05
CA GLN A 354 24.94 -18.56 -12.93
C GLN A 354 24.00 -17.40 -12.56
N PRO A 355 24.30 -16.60 -11.52
CA PRO A 355 23.51 -15.42 -11.21
C PRO A 355 23.76 -14.28 -12.19
N GLU A 356 22.70 -13.57 -12.53
CA GLU A 356 22.70 -12.48 -13.52
C GLU A 356 22.33 -11.14 -12.89
N SER A 357 21.40 -11.15 -11.93
CA SER A 357 20.85 -9.92 -11.37
C SER A 357 20.34 -10.13 -9.96
N MET A 358 20.21 -9.05 -9.20
CA MET A 358 19.62 -9.09 -7.87
C MET A 358 18.85 -7.81 -7.56
N ALA A 359 17.86 -7.92 -6.68
CA ALA A 359 17.09 -6.79 -6.16
C ALA A 359 16.69 -7.04 -4.71
N TRP A 360 16.63 -5.96 -3.92
CA TRP A 360 16.20 -6.02 -2.52
C TRP A 360 15.32 -4.82 -2.17
N ARG A 361 14.07 -5.08 -1.81
CA ARG A 361 13.13 -4.07 -1.29
C ARG A 361 12.34 -4.62 -0.12
N GLY A 362 12.29 -3.85 0.97
CA GLY A 362 11.63 -4.29 2.20
C GLY A 362 12.14 -5.68 2.61
N PRO A 363 11.24 -6.64 2.91
CA PRO A 363 11.66 -7.97 3.32
C PRO A 363 11.91 -8.94 2.15
N LEU A 364 11.88 -8.49 0.89
CA LEU A 364 12.04 -9.35 -0.29
C LEU A 364 13.41 -9.17 -0.92
N PHE A 365 14.16 -10.26 -1.00
CA PHE A 365 15.40 -10.35 -1.76
C PHE A 365 15.20 -11.30 -2.94
N ALA A 366 15.49 -10.85 -4.16
CA ALA A 366 15.36 -11.65 -5.37
C ALA A 366 16.70 -11.79 -6.08
N LEU A 367 16.95 -12.99 -6.60
CA LEU A 367 18.14 -13.34 -7.36
C LEU A 367 17.72 -13.97 -8.69
N GLY A 368 18.09 -13.30 -9.78
CA GLY A 368 17.86 -13.76 -11.14
C GLY A 368 19.04 -14.57 -11.64
N THR A 369 18.76 -15.68 -12.31
CA THR A 369 19.78 -16.61 -12.81
C THR A 369 19.67 -16.83 -14.31
N LYS A 370 20.79 -17.26 -14.90
CA LYS A 370 20.84 -17.86 -16.23
C LYS A 370 20.01 -19.14 -16.24
N GLY A 371 19.21 -19.31 -17.27
CA GLY A 371 18.15 -20.30 -17.38
C GLY A 371 16.81 -19.84 -16.80
N GLY A 372 16.54 -18.53 -16.79
CA GLY A 372 15.20 -17.97 -16.60
C GLY A 372 14.58 -18.18 -15.22
N VAL A 373 15.37 -18.39 -14.16
CA VAL A 373 14.79 -18.62 -12.82
C VAL A 373 15.11 -17.47 -11.89
N VAL A 374 14.08 -16.96 -11.23
CA VAL A 374 14.15 -15.97 -10.16
C VAL A 374 13.89 -16.67 -8.82
N HIS A 375 14.89 -16.62 -7.95
CA HIS A 375 14.82 -17.13 -6.59
C HIS A 375 14.48 -15.98 -5.66
N ILE A 376 13.37 -16.10 -4.91
CA ILE A 376 12.92 -15.05 -3.99
C ILE A 376 13.05 -15.56 -2.56
N TYR A 377 13.66 -14.74 -1.72
CA TYR A 377 13.94 -14.99 -0.33
C TYR A 377 13.24 -13.96 0.54
N LEU A 378 12.84 -14.39 1.73
CA LEU A 378 12.31 -13.53 2.76
C LEU A 378 13.44 -13.18 3.73
N VAL A 379 13.78 -11.90 3.81
CA VAL A 379 14.86 -11.35 4.63
C VAL A 379 14.26 -10.27 5.50
N LYS A 380 13.94 -10.55 6.77
CA LYS A 380 13.21 -9.61 7.64
C LYS A 380 14.07 -8.49 8.17
N ASP A 381 15.36 -8.74 8.30
CA ASP A 381 16.35 -7.81 8.81
C ASP A 381 17.75 -8.14 8.25
N ILE A 382 18.77 -7.45 8.76
CA ILE A 382 20.16 -7.67 8.34
C ILE A 382 20.69 -9.02 8.83
N GLU A 383 20.24 -9.53 9.98
CA GLU A 383 20.69 -10.82 10.53
C GLU A 383 20.15 -12.00 9.71
N ASP A 384 18.92 -11.89 9.20
CA ASP A 384 18.35 -12.83 8.22
C ASP A 384 19.20 -12.86 6.94
N MET A 385 19.70 -11.70 6.46
CA MET A 385 20.59 -11.65 5.29
C MET A 385 21.92 -12.35 5.55
N LYS A 386 22.51 -12.12 6.73
CA LYS A 386 23.76 -12.79 7.16
C LYS A 386 23.59 -14.29 7.26
N SER A 387 22.44 -14.76 7.76
CA SER A 387 22.15 -16.18 7.96
C SER A 387 21.48 -16.87 6.76
N LEU A 388 21.27 -16.15 5.65
CA LEU A 388 20.52 -16.60 4.49
C LEU A 388 20.97 -17.97 3.95
N ASP A 389 20.01 -18.88 3.78
CA ASP A 389 20.18 -20.17 3.10
C ASP A 389 19.67 -20.06 1.66
N LEU A 390 20.60 -19.84 0.72
CA LEU A 390 20.26 -19.70 -0.70
C LEU A 390 19.62 -20.96 -1.29
N THR A 391 19.77 -22.14 -0.68
CA THR A 391 19.19 -23.39 -1.19
C THR A 391 17.68 -23.48 -0.95
N LYS A 392 17.15 -22.69 -0.02
CA LYS A 392 15.73 -22.69 0.40
C LYS A 392 15.07 -21.34 0.13
N PRO A 393 14.85 -20.97 -1.15
CA PRO A 393 14.08 -19.78 -1.44
C PRO A 393 12.64 -19.92 -0.96
N ALA A 394 12.03 -18.81 -0.55
CA ALA A 394 10.62 -18.75 -0.20
C ALA A 394 9.74 -19.08 -1.41
N THR A 395 10.17 -18.68 -2.61
CA THR A 395 9.57 -19.13 -3.88
C THR A 395 10.58 -19.15 -5.02
N LYS A 396 10.24 -19.88 -6.09
CA LYS A 396 10.97 -19.86 -7.35
C LYS A 396 9.99 -19.49 -8.46
N LEU A 397 10.35 -18.51 -9.27
CA LEU A 397 9.61 -18.16 -10.47
C LEU A 397 10.45 -18.56 -11.68
N THR A 398 9.87 -19.37 -12.57
CA THR A 398 10.47 -19.63 -13.87
C THR A 398 9.85 -18.66 -14.86
N VAL A 399 10.64 -17.70 -15.29
CA VAL A 399 10.31 -16.92 -16.47
C VAL A 399 10.76 -17.74 -17.68
N GLU A 400 10.00 -17.74 -18.74
CA GLU A 400 10.35 -18.50 -19.95
C GLU A 400 11.52 -17.82 -20.75
N ALA A 401 12.45 -17.15 -20.05
CA ALA A 401 13.61 -16.47 -20.61
C ALA A 401 14.87 -17.34 -20.52
N GLU A 402 15.85 -17.13 -21.39
CA GLU A 402 17.18 -17.73 -21.18
C GLU A 402 17.96 -17.02 -20.08
N HIS A 403 17.77 -15.71 -19.92
CA HIS A 403 18.49 -14.89 -18.95
C HIS A 403 17.54 -13.95 -18.21
N VAL A 404 17.84 -13.71 -16.94
CA VAL A 404 17.20 -12.68 -16.11
C VAL A 404 18.19 -11.55 -15.87
N ASN A 405 18.30 -10.61 -16.82
CA ASN A 405 19.34 -9.58 -16.79
C ASN A 405 19.09 -8.52 -15.72
N HIS A 406 17.82 -8.24 -15.44
CA HIS A 406 17.40 -7.17 -14.56
C HIS A 406 16.15 -7.57 -13.79
N ILE A 407 16.13 -7.27 -12.50
CA ILE A 407 14.97 -7.45 -11.61
C ILE A 407 14.72 -6.13 -10.89
N ALA A 408 13.45 -5.76 -10.77
CA ALA A 408 13.01 -4.71 -9.86
C ALA A 408 11.86 -5.23 -9.00
N ILE A 409 11.85 -4.84 -7.72
CA ILE A 409 10.80 -5.20 -6.76
C ILE A 409 10.07 -3.93 -6.34
N GLY A 410 8.74 -3.99 -6.26
CA GLY A 410 7.87 -2.92 -5.82
C GLY A 410 6.61 -3.42 -5.11
N ASP A 411 5.68 -2.53 -4.85
CA ASP A 411 4.33 -2.82 -4.36
C ASP A 411 3.36 -1.85 -5.06
N ASP A 412 2.19 -2.32 -5.48
CA ASP A 412 1.16 -1.53 -6.17
C ASP A 412 -0.01 -1.11 -5.26
N GLY A 413 0.10 -1.35 -3.96
CA GLY A 413 -0.94 -1.16 -2.95
C GLY A 413 -1.79 -2.42 -2.73
N SER A 414 -1.80 -3.37 -3.67
CA SER A 414 -2.59 -4.60 -3.60
C SER A 414 -1.72 -5.84 -3.38
N SER A 415 -0.53 -5.87 -3.97
CA SER A 415 0.41 -6.97 -3.88
C SER A 415 1.86 -6.53 -4.17
N PRO A 416 2.86 -7.30 -3.70
CA PRO A 416 4.24 -7.11 -4.12
C PRO A 416 4.37 -7.39 -5.62
N LEU A 417 5.03 -6.47 -6.32
CA LEU A 417 5.36 -6.60 -7.74
C LEU A 417 6.81 -6.98 -7.92
N SER A 418 7.08 -7.87 -8.88
CA SER A 418 8.42 -8.15 -9.36
C SER A 418 8.39 -8.04 -10.88
N CYS A 419 9.23 -7.16 -11.44
CA CYS A 419 9.42 -7.04 -12.88
C CYS A 419 10.75 -7.68 -13.26
N VAL A 420 10.72 -8.43 -14.36
CA VAL A 420 11.85 -9.17 -14.89
C VAL A 420 11.96 -8.86 -16.37
N GLU A 421 13.14 -8.42 -16.83
CA GLU A 421 13.40 -8.37 -18.26
C GLU A 421 13.65 -9.79 -18.80
N ARG A 422 13.02 -10.11 -19.92
CA ARG A 422 13.19 -11.37 -20.67
C ARG A 422 13.70 -11.06 -22.07
N ILE A 423 14.85 -11.63 -22.44
CA ILE A 423 15.27 -11.73 -23.85
C ILE A 423 14.71 -13.05 -24.40
N LEU A 424 13.88 -12.96 -25.43
CA LEU A 424 13.47 -14.12 -26.24
C LEU A 424 14.53 -14.38 -27.31
N SER A 425 15.06 -15.59 -27.40
CA SER A 425 15.88 -16.00 -28.54
C SER A 425 15.03 -15.98 -29.82
N LYS A 426 15.63 -15.50 -30.93
CA LYS A 426 14.94 -15.21 -32.21
C LYS A 426 14.13 -16.37 -32.80
N GLU A 427 14.35 -17.60 -32.34
CA GLU A 427 13.68 -18.80 -32.85
C GLU A 427 12.26 -19.01 -32.30
N HIS A 428 11.83 -18.27 -31.27
CA HIS A 428 10.53 -18.43 -30.61
C HIS A 428 9.55 -17.26 -30.79
N ILE A 429 9.81 -16.35 -31.74
CA ILE A 429 8.80 -15.34 -32.11
C ILE A 429 7.84 -16.01 -33.09
N PRO A 430 6.55 -16.26 -32.74
CA PRO A 430 5.58 -16.68 -33.74
C PRO A 430 5.53 -15.59 -34.81
N SER A 431 5.86 -15.97 -36.04
CA SER A 431 5.70 -15.11 -37.21
C SER A 431 4.24 -14.70 -37.29
N VAL A 432 3.91 -13.48 -36.86
CA VAL A 432 2.61 -12.87 -37.13
C VAL A 432 2.63 -12.45 -38.59
N SER A 433 2.39 -13.42 -39.47
CA SER A 433 1.85 -13.15 -40.79
C SER A 433 0.42 -12.65 -40.58
N VAL A 434 0.21 -11.35 -40.77
CA VAL A 434 -1.14 -10.81 -40.93
C VAL A 434 -1.64 -11.28 -42.30
N THR A 435 -2.17 -12.49 -42.34
CA THR A 435 -3.14 -12.91 -43.35
C THR A 435 -4.51 -12.80 -42.72
N ASP A 436 -5.34 -11.92 -43.29
CA ASP A 436 -6.77 -11.90 -43.06
C ASP A 436 -7.34 -13.32 -43.19
N THR A 437 -7.85 -13.89 -42.10
CA THR A 437 -8.80 -15.00 -42.16
C THR A 437 -9.59 -15.10 -40.86
N CYS A 438 -10.89 -14.83 -40.98
CA CYS A 438 -11.90 -15.16 -40.01
C CYS A 438 -11.91 -16.67 -39.71
N CYS A 439 -11.93 -17.05 -38.42
CA CYS A 439 -12.57 -18.23 -37.85
C CYS A 439 -12.70 -17.97 -36.33
N SER A 440 -13.87 -17.77 -35.71
CA SER A 440 -15.09 -18.59 -35.62
C SER A 440 -14.88 -19.98 -35.01
N SER A 441 -14.24 -20.09 -33.85
CA SER A 441 -14.44 -21.20 -32.90
C SER A 441 -13.64 -21.00 -31.60
N CYS A 442 -14.21 -20.28 -30.64
CA CYS A 442 -13.87 -20.45 -29.23
C CYS A 442 -15.08 -19.97 -28.41
N SER A 443 -15.90 -20.91 -27.92
CA SER A 443 -17.17 -20.66 -27.24
C SER A 443 -17.01 -20.22 -25.78
N ASP A 444 -15.79 -20.21 -25.23
CA ASP A 444 -15.59 -20.16 -23.78
C ASP A 444 -15.01 -18.82 -23.28
N CYS A 445 -14.88 -17.81 -24.18
CA CYS A 445 -14.36 -16.48 -23.83
C CYS A 445 -15.42 -15.35 -23.88
N ILE A 446 -16.71 -15.68 -24.02
CA ILE A 446 -17.78 -14.68 -24.18
C ILE A 446 -18.43 -14.30 -22.82
N GLU A 447 -18.32 -15.13 -21.78
CA GLU A 447 -19.13 -14.96 -20.55
C GLU A 447 -18.77 -13.75 -19.66
N LEU A 448 -17.57 -13.17 -19.77
CA LEU A 448 -17.16 -12.04 -18.92
C LEU A 448 -17.32 -10.66 -19.59
N LYS A 449 -17.43 -10.61 -20.91
CA LYS A 449 -17.63 -9.34 -21.65
C LYS A 449 -19.08 -8.84 -21.51
N ASP A 450 -20.02 -9.76 -21.50
CA ASP A 450 -21.45 -9.45 -21.45
C ASP A 450 -21.89 -8.90 -20.08
N VAL A 451 -21.28 -9.35 -18.97
CA VAL A 451 -21.57 -8.84 -17.62
C VAL A 451 -21.15 -7.37 -17.46
N CYS A 452 -20.10 -6.94 -18.16
CA CYS A 452 -19.60 -5.58 -18.08
C CYS A 452 -20.43 -4.60 -18.95
N GLU A 453 -20.99 -5.07 -20.08
CA GLU A 453 -21.92 -4.26 -20.88
C GLU A 453 -23.30 -4.12 -20.23
N ILE A 454 -23.77 -5.14 -19.50
CA ILE A 454 -25.03 -5.08 -18.73
C ILE A 454 -25.00 -3.97 -17.67
N CYS A 455 -23.86 -3.74 -17.02
CA CYS A 455 -23.71 -2.66 -16.03
C CYS A 455 -23.72 -1.26 -16.66
N LYS A 456 -23.36 -1.12 -17.94
CA LYS A 456 -23.41 0.17 -18.67
C LYS A 456 -24.81 0.50 -19.19
N ALA A 457 -25.67 -0.50 -19.40
CA ALA A 457 -26.98 -0.34 -20.03
C ALA A 457 -28.16 -0.06 -19.06
N LEU A 458 -27.92 0.02 -17.75
CA LEU A 458 -28.97 0.19 -16.71
C LEU A 458 -29.67 1.57 -16.70
N ASN A 459 -29.44 2.43 -17.69
CA ASN A 459 -30.20 3.67 -17.86
C ASN A 459 -31.41 3.55 -18.84
N GLN A 460 -31.70 2.36 -19.40
CA GLN A 460 -32.97 2.09 -20.09
C GLN A 460 -33.44 0.64 -19.87
N PRO A 461 -34.73 0.39 -19.53
CA PRO A 461 -35.23 -0.97 -19.36
C PRO A 461 -35.39 -1.65 -20.72
N SER A 462 -34.33 -2.32 -21.18
CA SER A 462 -34.35 -3.19 -22.35
C SER A 462 -34.95 -4.55 -21.98
N VAL A 463 -35.94 -5.01 -22.75
CA VAL A 463 -36.56 -6.35 -22.62
C VAL A 463 -35.51 -7.47 -22.69
N ASN A 464 -34.39 -7.25 -23.39
CA ASN A 464 -33.29 -8.20 -23.46
C ASN A 464 -32.54 -8.37 -22.13
N CYS A 465 -32.47 -7.35 -21.28
CA CYS A 465 -31.84 -7.46 -19.96
C CYS A 465 -32.65 -8.36 -19.02
N ILE A 466 -33.99 -8.28 -19.10
CA ILE A 466 -34.90 -9.13 -18.33
C ILE A 466 -34.79 -10.59 -18.80
N LEU A 467 -34.75 -10.81 -20.12
CA LEU A 467 -34.60 -12.15 -20.70
C LEU A 467 -33.23 -12.79 -20.35
N HIS A 468 -32.17 -11.99 -20.23
CA HIS A 468 -30.86 -12.47 -19.82
C HIS A 468 -30.77 -12.80 -18.32
N LEU A 469 -31.46 -12.06 -17.45
CA LEU A 469 -31.55 -12.36 -16.01
C LEU A 469 -32.39 -13.60 -15.71
N THR A 470 -33.26 -14.00 -16.63
CA THR A 470 -34.04 -15.24 -16.54
C THR A 470 -33.37 -16.45 -17.20
N LYS A 471 -32.14 -16.33 -17.71
CA LYS A 471 -31.41 -17.48 -18.26
C LYS A 471 -31.08 -18.46 -17.15
N GLU A 472 -31.29 -19.73 -17.42
CA GLU A 472 -31.12 -20.83 -16.45
C GLU A 472 -29.70 -20.87 -15.86
N SER A 473 -28.67 -20.61 -16.67
CA SER A 473 -27.28 -20.52 -16.19
C SER A 473 -27.02 -19.36 -15.22
N VAL A 474 -27.71 -18.23 -15.41
CA VAL A 474 -27.61 -17.06 -14.52
C VAL A 474 -28.37 -17.34 -13.22
N LEU A 475 -29.53 -18.01 -13.31
CA LEU A 475 -30.32 -18.41 -12.15
C LEU A 475 -29.60 -19.47 -11.31
N GLU A 476 -28.97 -20.47 -11.93
CA GLU A 476 -28.12 -21.47 -11.25
C GLU A 476 -26.95 -20.80 -10.54
N THR A 477 -26.31 -19.82 -11.17
CA THR A 477 -25.22 -19.05 -10.55
C THR A 477 -25.74 -18.24 -9.37
N LEU A 478 -26.88 -17.55 -9.50
CA LEU A 478 -27.49 -16.79 -8.40
C LEU A 478 -27.93 -17.69 -7.23
N ASP A 479 -28.34 -18.92 -7.49
CA ASP A 479 -28.72 -19.90 -6.46
C ASP A 479 -27.50 -20.36 -5.62
N THR A 480 -26.28 -20.26 -6.17
CA THR A 480 -25.03 -20.53 -5.43
C THR A 480 -24.52 -19.32 -4.62
N VAL A 481 -25.06 -18.12 -4.86
CA VAL A 481 -24.62 -16.89 -4.20
C VAL A 481 -25.40 -16.67 -2.92
N GLY A 482 -24.79 -16.98 -1.78
CA GLY A 482 -25.44 -16.92 -0.46
C GLY A 482 -25.91 -15.53 0.00
N ARG A 483 -25.45 -14.42 -0.62
CA ARG A 483 -25.91 -13.05 -0.37
C ARG A 483 -25.75 -12.15 -1.60
N VAL A 484 -26.79 -11.41 -1.96
CA VAL A 484 -26.76 -10.36 -2.98
C VAL A 484 -26.74 -8.99 -2.28
N VAL A 485 -25.79 -8.13 -2.65
CA VAL A 485 -25.74 -6.75 -2.16
C VAL A 485 -26.35 -5.85 -3.24
N HIS A 486 -27.50 -5.26 -2.97
CA HIS A 486 -28.07 -4.21 -3.81
C HIS A 486 -27.47 -2.86 -3.42
N ILE A 487 -26.82 -2.18 -4.36
CA ILE A 487 -26.42 -0.78 -4.20
C ILE A 487 -27.57 0.06 -4.76
N ILE A 488 -28.27 0.76 -3.88
CA ILE A 488 -29.29 1.74 -4.26
C ILE A 488 -28.62 3.11 -4.25
N VAL A 489 -28.43 3.69 -5.43
CA VAL A 489 -28.00 5.08 -5.59
C VAL A 489 -29.21 5.85 -6.10
N PRO A 490 -29.89 6.67 -5.28
CA PRO A 490 -31.01 7.46 -5.77
C PRO A 490 -30.49 8.42 -6.86
N ASP A 491 -31.30 8.69 -7.89
CA ASP A 491 -30.89 9.46 -9.08
C ASP A 491 -30.37 10.87 -8.73
N GLU A 492 -30.81 11.43 -7.60
CA GLU A 492 -30.34 12.71 -7.04
C GLU A 492 -28.87 12.70 -6.60
N PHE A 493 -28.26 11.52 -6.44
CA PHE A 493 -26.88 11.31 -5.99
C PHE A 493 -25.94 10.81 -7.09
N LYS A 494 -26.42 10.74 -8.35
CA LYS A 494 -25.54 10.53 -9.52
C LYS A 494 -24.55 11.68 -9.63
N ILE A 495 -23.27 11.34 -9.81
CA ILE A 495 -22.19 12.32 -9.95
C ILE A 495 -22.46 13.23 -11.15
N ASN A 496 -22.75 14.49 -10.87
CA ASN A 496 -22.95 15.55 -11.84
C ASN A 496 -21.97 16.70 -11.54
N SER A 497 -21.95 17.71 -12.41
CA SER A 497 -21.03 18.86 -12.28
C SER A 497 -21.15 19.61 -10.94
N THR A 498 -22.24 19.40 -10.21
CA THR A 498 -22.54 19.99 -8.90
C THR A 498 -22.12 19.14 -7.69
N ASN A 499 -21.66 17.89 -7.84
CA ASN A 499 -21.23 17.02 -6.72
C ASN A 499 -19.75 16.55 -6.76
N LYS A 500 -18.89 17.17 -7.58
CA LYS A 500 -17.47 16.81 -7.75
C LYS A 500 -16.71 16.57 -6.44
N VAL A 501 -15.76 15.62 -6.52
CA VAL A 501 -14.77 15.27 -5.48
C VAL A 501 -14.15 16.54 -4.87
N GLY A 502 -14.36 16.73 -3.56
CA GLY A 502 -13.95 17.93 -2.81
C GLY A 502 -15.08 18.60 -2.00
N LEU A 503 -16.33 18.14 -2.13
CA LEU A 503 -17.47 18.59 -1.32
C LEU A 503 -18.01 17.45 -0.44
N TYR A 504 -18.61 17.79 0.72
CA TYR A 504 -19.05 16.89 1.80
C TYR A 504 -19.79 15.63 1.29
N PRO A 505 -19.57 14.44 1.87
CA PRO A 505 -20.25 13.21 1.46
C PRO A 505 -21.76 13.32 1.70
N HIS A 506 -22.56 13.17 0.64
CA HIS A 506 -24.01 13.03 0.72
C HIS A 506 -24.44 11.63 0.27
N PRO A 507 -25.14 10.85 1.09
CA PRO A 507 -25.44 11.10 2.51
C PRO A 507 -24.19 10.98 3.41
N VAL A 508 -24.24 11.58 4.59
CA VAL A 508 -23.13 11.56 5.56
C VAL A 508 -23.10 10.27 6.38
N ALA A 509 -24.26 9.63 6.58
CA ALA A 509 -24.38 8.34 7.24
C ALA A 509 -25.61 7.58 6.74
N VAL A 510 -25.52 6.23 6.72
CA VAL A 510 -26.61 5.32 6.38
C VAL A 510 -26.61 4.15 7.36
N THR A 511 -27.77 3.80 7.92
CA THR A 511 -27.91 2.64 8.82
C THR A 511 -29.19 1.86 8.48
N CYS A 512 -29.10 0.53 8.44
CA CYS A 512 -30.28 -0.33 8.26
C CYS A 512 -31.09 -0.42 9.56
N VAL A 513 -32.40 -0.23 9.45
CA VAL A 513 -33.35 -0.33 10.59
C VAL A 513 -34.02 -1.70 10.63
N ASP A 514 -34.53 -2.12 9.48
CA ASP A 514 -35.17 -3.43 9.28
C ASP A 514 -34.92 -3.91 7.84
N HIS A 515 -35.42 -5.11 7.50
CA HIS A 515 -35.20 -5.73 6.18
C HIS A 515 -35.80 -4.96 4.99
N ARG A 516 -36.55 -3.88 5.22
CA ARG A 516 -37.21 -3.08 4.17
C ARG A 516 -37.03 -1.58 4.36
N LYS A 517 -36.20 -1.14 5.31
CA LYS A 517 -36.02 0.28 5.65
C LYS A 517 -34.58 0.62 5.98
N ILE A 518 -34.14 1.76 5.47
CA ILE A 518 -32.86 2.37 5.81
C ILE A 518 -33.08 3.78 6.36
N LEU A 519 -32.19 4.19 7.27
CA LEU A 519 -32.08 5.56 7.73
C LEU A 519 -30.91 6.24 7.05
N VAL A 520 -31.15 7.43 6.52
CA VAL A 520 -30.19 8.21 5.77
C VAL A 520 -30.06 9.59 6.39
N THR A 521 -28.84 10.04 6.63
CA THR A 521 -28.54 11.37 7.15
C THR A 521 -28.03 12.26 6.03
N ASP A 522 -28.83 13.24 5.63
CA ASP A 522 -28.55 14.18 4.56
C ASP A 522 -28.22 15.58 5.13
N LEU A 523 -26.94 15.95 5.12
CA LEU A 523 -26.44 17.23 5.62
C LEU A 523 -26.49 18.27 4.51
N GLN A 524 -27.13 19.41 4.71
CA GLN A 524 -27.01 20.59 3.85
C GLN A 524 -25.92 21.55 4.38
N PRO A 525 -24.67 21.47 3.90
CA PRO A 525 -23.54 22.16 4.53
C PRO A 525 -23.67 23.69 4.52
N MET A 526 -24.25 24.26 3.46
CA MET A 526 -24.45 25.72 3.35
C MET A 526 -25.45 26.27 4.38
N LYS A 527 -26.37 25.43 4.88
CA LYS A 527 -27.39 25.82 5.85
C LYS A 527 -27.13 25.26 7.25
N LYS A 528 -26.15 24.35 7.38
CA LYS A 528 -25.88 23.57 8.60
C LYS A 528 -27.14 22.86 9.13
N ILE A 529 -27.96 22.36 8.23
CA ILE A 529 -29.18 21.61 8.55
C ILE A 529 -28.98 20.18 8.08
N THR A 530 -29.19 19.22 8.96
CA THR A 530 -29.12 17.80 8.64
C THR A 530 -30.50 17.17 8.75
N ARG A 531 -30.93 16.46 7.72
CA ARG A 531 -32.21 15.75 7.69
C ARG A 531 -31.99 14.27 7.92
N LEU A 532 -32.70 13.70 8.88
CA LEU A 532 -32.79 12.25 9.05
C LEU A 532 -33.99 11.74 8.25
N LEU A 533 -33.71 10.87 7.28
CA LEU A 533 -34.68 10.32 6.34
C LEU A 533 -34.90 8.83 6.64
N GLU A 534 -36.15 8.36 6.62
CA GLU A 534 -36.50 6.95 6.50
C GLU A 534 -36.84 6.66 5.03
N VAL A 535 -36.10 5.73 4.43
CA VAL A 535 -36.35 5.25 3.07
C VAL A 535 -36.90 3.83 3.15
N LYS A 536 -38.10 3.61 2.62
CA LYS A 536 -38.68 2.27 2.49
C LYS A 536 -38.27 1.67 1.15
N LEU A 537 -37.61 0.53 1.18
CA LEU A 537 -37.04 -0.19 0.04
C LEU A 537 -38.10 -0.94 -0.81
N HIS A 538 -39.24 -0.32 -1.09
CA HIS A 538 -40.22 -0.83 -2.07
C HIS A 538 -40.09 -0.04 -3.37
N VAL A 539 -40.58 -0.59 -4.48
CA VAL A 539 -40.64 0.11 -5.76
C VAL A 539 -42.07 0.63 -5.96
N PRO A 540 -42.30 1.94 -6.18
CA PRO A 540 -41.31 3.03 -6.13
C PRO A 540 -40.88 3.36 -4.68
N GLU A 541 -39.68 3.91 -4.52
CA GLU A 541 -39.09 4.25 -3.22
C GLU A 541 -39.90 5.36 -2.53
N ASP A 542 -40.27 5.14 -1.26
CA ASP A 542 -40.97 6.12 -0.42
C ASP A 542 -39.99 6.69 0.61
N VAL A 543 -39.68 7.97 0.48
CA VAL A 543 -38.75 8.70 1.36
C VAL A 543 -39.54 9.62 2.28
N SER A 544 -39.35 9.46 3.58
CA SER A 544 -39.99 10.29 4.60
C SER A 544 -38.95 10.98 5.50
N VAL A 545 -39.12 12.28 5.74
CA VAL A 545 -38.26 13.03 6.67
C VAL A 545 -38.73 12.77 8.10
N LEU A 546 -37.90 12.12 8.91
CA LEU A 546 -38.21 11.83 10.31
C LEU A 546 -37.94 13.02 11.23
N HIS A 547 -36.80 13.69 11.02
CA HIS A 547 -36.40 14.83 11.84
C HIS A 547 -35.37 15.73 11.14
N GLN A 548 -35.20 16.94 11.65
CA GLN A 548 -34.16 17.87 11.22
C GLN A 548 -33.31 18.30 12.41
N TYR A 549 -32.00 18.15 12.27
CA TYR A 549 -30.99 18.53 13.25
C TYR A 549 -30.17 19.71 12.76
N LYS A 550 -29.55 20.42 13.68
CA LYS A 550 -28.54 21.44 13.36
C LYS A 550 -27.18 20.76 13.27
N ASP A 551 -26.65 20.64 12.06
CA ASP A 551 -25.26 20.22 11.79
C ASP A 551 -24.89 18.81 12.33
N ALA A 552 -25.81 17.85 12.23
CA ALA A 552 -25.54 16.45 12.57
C ALA A 552 -24.62 15.76 11.54
N ARG A 553 -23.66 14.99 12.02
CA ARG A 553 -22.58 14.35 11.22
C ARG A 553 -22.73 12.84 11.08
N SER A 554 -23.43 12.19 11.99
CA SER A 554 -23.58 10.73 11.97
C SER A 554 -24.79 10.30 12.78
N HIS A 555 -25.26 9.08 12.54
CA HIS A 555 -26.27 8.43 13.36
C HIS A 555 -25.97 6.95 13.53
N ALA A 556 -26.45 6.39 14.64
CA ALA A 556 -26.49 4.96 14.90
C ALA A 556 -27.90 4.54 15.29
N PHE A 557 -28.33 3.36 14.85
CA PHE A 557 -29.62 2.78 15.24
C PHE A 557 -29.40 1.52 16.06
N THR A 558 -29.95 1.48 17.27
CA THR A 558 -29.94 0.29 18.13
C THR A 558 -31.17 0.27 19.02
N ASN A 559 -31.71 -0.92 19.29
CA ASN A 559 -32.87 -1.14 20.16
C ASN A 559 -34.10 -0.26 19.84
N GLY A 560 -34.32 0.10 18.57
CA GLY A 560 -35.46 0.95 18.20
C GLY A 560 -35.23 2.45 18.39
N ILE A 561 -34.03 2.86 18.80
CA ILE A 561 -33.66 4.27 19.07
C ILE A 561 -32.58 4.70 18.08
N VAL A 562 -32.71 5.92 17.56
CA VAL A 562 -31.68 6.56 16.74
C VAL A 562 -30.89 7.53 17.63
N PHE A 563 -29.58 7.33 17.69
CA PHE A 563 -28.63 8.22 18.32
C PHE A 563 -28.01 9.08 17.24
N VAL A 564 -28.16 10.40 17.34
CA VAL A 564 -27.65 11.37 16.36
C VAL A 564 -26.55 12.18 17.00
N CYS A 565 -25.40 12.28 16.32
CA CYS A 565 -24.24 13.01 16.79
C CYS A 565 -24.07 14.32 16.03
N SER A 566 -24.04 15.43 16.77
CA SER A 566 -23.90 16.80 16.26
C SER A 566 -22.43 17.27 16.19
N PHE A 567 -22.18 18.40 15.53
CA PHE A 567 -20.85 19.00 15.39
C PHE A 567 -20.18 19.35 16.73
N ASP A 568 -20.97 19.66 17.76
CA ASP A 568 -20.53 20.01 19.11
C ASP A 568 -20.35 18.78 20.02
N ASP A 569 -20.27 17.58 19.42
CA ASP A 569 -20.18 16.28 20.10
C ASP A 569 -21.38 15.98 21.03
N SER A 570 -22.49 16.73 20.91
CA SER A 570 -23.73 16.40 21.58
C SER A 570 -24.40 15.19 20.93
N ILE A 571 -24.93 14.30 21.76
CA ILE A 571 -25.67 13.11 21.33
C ILE A 571 -27.14 13.35 21.64
N GLU A 572 -27.95 13.46 20.60
CA GLU A 572 -29.40 13.56 20.71
C GLU A 572 -30.03 12.18 20.49
N MET A 573 -30.95 11.80 21.39
CA MET A 573 -31.74 10.57 21.25
C MET A 573 -33.05 10.90 20.56
N PHE A 574 -33.27 10.30 19.40
CA PHE A 574 -34.56 10.33 18.73
C PHE A 574 -35.18 8.94 18.85
N PRO A 575 -36.27 8.78 19.63
CA PRO A 575 -37.10 7.58 19.56
C PRO A 575 -38.00 7.74 18.34
N PRO A 576 -37.66 7.18 17.18
CA PRO A 576 -38.55 7.29 16.05
C PRO A 576 -39.87 6.61 16.44
N LYS A 577 -41.01 7.23 16.10
CA LYS A 577 -42.32 6.55 16.12
C LYS A 577 -42.38 5.47 15.02
N ILE A 578 -41.33 4.68 14.85
CA ILE A 578 -41.34 3.46 14.07
C ILE A 578 -42.08 2.46 14.94
N LYS A 579 -43.41 2.52 14.85
CA LYS A 579 -44.26 1.43 15.34
C LYS A 579 -43.82 0.19 14.56
N THR A 580 -43.03 -0.67 15.17
CA THR A 580 -42.89 -2.05 14.71
C THR A 580 -44.32 -2.59 14.67
N VAL A 581 -44.87 -2.79 13.47
CA VAL A 581 -46.26 -3.22 13.32
C VAL A 581 -46.32 -4.70 13.68
N VAL A 582 -46.40 -4.99 14.98
CA VAL A 582 -46.44 -6.36 15.52
C VAL A 582 -47.62 -7.15 14.92
N LYS A 583 -48.69 -6.46 14.50
CA LYS A 583 -49.86 -7.06 13.84
C LYS A 583 -49.56 -7.74 12.50
N SER A 584 -48.55 -7.28 11.74
CA SER A 584 -48.25 -7.80 10.39
C SER A 584 -47.07 -8.76 10.34
N MET A 585 -46.37 -8.99 11.45
CA MET A 585 -45.19 -9.87 11.49
C MET A 585 -45.59 -11.33 11.30
N LYS A 586 -44.79 -12.04 10.49
CA LYS A 586 -44.89 -13.50 10.33
C LYS A 586 -44.34 -14.20 11.57
N ARG A 587 -44.67 -15.48 11.73
CA ARG A 587 -44.25 -16.26 12.90
C ARG A 587 -42.73 -16.24 13.07
N ASP A 588 -41.98 -16.49 12.01
CA ASP A 588 -40.51 -16.58 12.06
C ASP A 588 -39.83 -15.26 12.50
N GLU A 589 -40.40 -14.12 12.10
CA GLU A 589 -39.95 -12.79 12.52
C GLU A 589 -40.24 -12.54 14.02
N LEU A 590 -41.40 -12.98 14.50
CA LEU A 590 -41.77 -12.90 15.92
C LEU A 590 -40.86 -13.78 16.76
N GLU A 591 -40.57 -15.01 16.33
CA GLU A 591 -39.69 -15.92 17.04
C GLU A 591 -38.26 -15.38 17.11
N THR A 592 -37.77 -14.75 16.04
CA THR A 592 -36.45 -14.12 16.00
C THR A 592 -36.35 -12.96 16.99
N HIS A 593 -37.36 -12.07 17.01
CA HIS A 593 -37.37 -10.93 17.93
C HIS A 593 -37.56 -11.32 19.40
N LEU A 594 -38.29 -12.41 19.68
CA LEU A 594 -38.45 -12.94 21.04
C LEU A 594 -37.18 -13.66 21.51
N LYS A 595 -36.51 -14.43 20.65
CA LYS A 595 -35.22 -15.07 20.94
C LYS A 595 -34.13 -14.04 21.24
N GLN A 596 -34.06 -12.96 20.46
CA GLN A 596 -33.11 -11.85 20.69
C GLN A 596 -33.31 -11.16 22.06
N ARG A 597 -34.50 -11.27 22.65
CA ARG A 597 -34.86 -10.66 23.94
C ARG A 597 -34.95 -11.68 25.06
N ASN A 598 -34.45 -12.90 24.86
CA ASN A 598 -34.51 -14.02 25.80
C ASN A 598 -35.93 -14.33 26.32
N MET A 599 -36.95 -14.14 25.48
CA MET A 599 -38.34 -14.40 25.82
C MET A 599 -38.80 -15.77 25.31
N SER A 600 -39.82 -16.34 25.97
CA SER A 600 -40.40 -17.62 25.55
C SER A 600 -41.08 -17.52 24.18
N VAL A 601 -40.76 -18.50 23.33
CA VAL A 601 -41.27 -18.65 21.96
C VAL A 601 -42.47 -19.62 21.89
N THR A 602 -42.89 -20.17 23.04
CA THR A 602 -43.99 -21.13 23.10
C THR A 602 -45.35 -20.41 23.13
N GLY A 603 -46.17 -20.61 22.10
CA GLY A 603 -47.54 -20.08 22.06
C GLY A 603 -48.13 -19.96 20.66
N SER A 604 -49.40 -19.55 20.62
CA SER A 604 -50.09 -19.12 19.40
C SER A 604 -49.55 -17.78 18.90
N ILE A 605 -49.68 -17.48 17.60
CA ILE A 605 -49.17 -16.23 17.00
C ILE A 605 -49.73 -15.00 17.72
N THR A 606 -50.97 -15.05 18.19
CA THR A 606 -51.61 -13.97 18.95
C THR A 606 -50.91 -13.74 20.30
N GLN A 607 -50.55 -14.81 21.00
CA GLN A 607 -49.81 -14.73 22.27
C GLN A 607 -48.38 -14.20 22.07
N LEU A 608 -47.69 -14.61 20.99
CA LEU A 608 -46.35 -14.11 20.67
C LEU A 608 -46.36 -12.62 20.35
N ARG A 609 -47.38 -12.16 19.61
CA ARG A 609 -47.59 -10.74 19.31
C ARG A 609 -47.88 -9.92 20.57
N ASP A 610 -48.74 -10.41 21.45
CA ASP A 610 -49.07 -9.70 22.68
C ASP A 610 -47.87 -9.66 23.65
N ASN A 611 -47.06 -10.72 23.72
CA ASN A 611 -45.85 -10.76 24.52
C ASN A 611 -44.80 -9.75 24.01
N LEU A 612 -44.56 -9.73 22.69
CA LEU A 612 -43.62 -8.80 22.09
C LEU A 612 -44.08 -7.33 22.26
N LYS A 613 -45.39 -7.09 22.12
CA LYS A 613 -45.97 -5.76 22.31
C LYS A 613 -45.82 -5.26 23.74
N LYS A 614 -46.13 -6.11 24.73
CA LYS A 614 -45.97 -5.76 26.16
C LYS A 614 -44.52 -5.44 26.52
N GLU A 615 -43.55 -6.17 25.96
CA GLU A 615 -42.14 -5.91 26.22
C GLU A 615 -41.64 -4.62 25.57
N LEU A 616 -42.08 -4.33 24.34
CA LEU A 616 -41.79 -3.04 23.69
C LEU A 616 -42.35 -1.86 24.47
N ASP A 617 -43.60 -1.98 24.95
CA ASP A 617 -44.25 -0.94 25.76
C ASP A 617 -43.52 -0.73 27.11
N LYS A 618 -43.02 -1.82 27.73
CA LYS A 618 -42.23 -1.77 28.97
C LYS A 618 -40.87 -1.10 28.78
N GLN A 619 -40.17 -1.40 27.69
CA GLN A 619 -38.88 -0.78 27.36
C GLN A 619 -39.03 0.73 27.09
N MET A 620 -40.10 1.13 26.40
CA MET A 620 -40.40 2.56 26.21
C MET A 620 -40.59 3.31 27.54
N GLN A 621 -41.35 2.74 28.48
CA GLN A 621 -41.59 3.37 29.80
C GLN A 621 -40.32 3.44 30.66
N GLN A 622 -39.45 2.45 30.57
CA GLN A 622 -38.19 2.42 31.33
C GLN A 622 -37.20 3.49 30.82
N THR A 623 -37.23 3.77 29.52
CA THR A 623 -36.36 4.76 28.87
C THR A 623 -36.83 6.21 29.12
N GLU A 624 -38.14 6.45 29.21
CA GLU A 624 -38.70 7.77 29.62
C GLU A 624 -38.35 8.14 31.08
N TYR A 625 -38.12 7.15 31.94
CA TYR A 625 -37.70 7.38 33.33
C TYR A 625 -36.21 7.76 33.44
N GLU A 626 -35.35 7.18 32.60
CA GLU A 626 -33.91 7.45 32.57
C GLU A 626 -33.56 8.80 31.94
N GLN A 627 -34.36 9.29 30.98
CA GLN A 627 -34.20 10.63 30.39
C GLN A 627 -34.37 11.77 31.40
N ASN A 628 -35.09 11.55 32.51
CA ASN A 628 -35.31 12.57 33.54
C ASN A 628 -34.25 12.58 34.66
N GLY A 629 -33.27 11.66 34.64
CA GLY A 629 -32.35 11.44 35.76
C GLY A 629 -30.86 11.64 35.48
N VAL A 630 -30.43 11.91 34.24
CA VAL A 630 -29.00 11.98 33.89
C VAL A 630 -28.56 13.40 33.56
N ASP A 631 -27.88 14.05 34.51
CA ASP A 631 -27.13 15.29 34.28
C ASP A 631 -25.76 14.95 33.66
N LEU A 632 -25.67 15.00 32.33
CA LEU A 632 -24.47 14.69 31.55
C LEU A 632 -23.33 15.73 31.69
N SER A 633 -23.52 16.81 32.47
CA SER A 633 -22.50 17.85 32.65
C SER A 633 -21.30 17.42 33.52
N THR A 634 -21.46 16.37 34.35
CA THR A 634 -20.40 15.90 35.26
C THR A 634 -19.45 14.88 34.64
N THR A 635 -19.88 14.13 33.63
CA THR A 635 -19.04 13.10 32.99
C THR A 635 -17.95 13.72 32.09
N VAL A 636 -18.23 14.87 31.47
CA VAL A 636 -17.28 15.53 30.54
C VAL A 636 -16.12 16.22 31.28
N ARG A 637 -16.31 16.67 32.53
CA ARG A 637 -15.24 17.36 33.29
C ARG A 637 -14.16 16.43 33.88
N ARG A 638 -14.43 15.13 34.04
CA ARG A 638 -13.45 14.18 34.61
C ARG A 638 -12.38 13.70 33.62
N CYS A 639 -12.60 13.85 32.32
CA CYS A 639 -11.64 13.41 31.29
C CYS A 639 -10.51 14.41 31.04
N HIS A 640 -10.63 15.68 31.47
CA HIS A 640 -9.59 16.70 31.25
C HIS A 640 -8.53 16.81 32.34
N SER A 641 -8.71 16.21 33.53
CA SER A 641 -7.76 16.36 34.64
C SER A 641 -6.71 15.25 34.77
N ASN A 642 -6.81 14.15 34.00
CA ASN A 642 -5.99 12.95 34.24
C ASN A 642 -4.94 12.63 33.17
N PHE A 643 -4.69 13.53 32.21
CA PHE A 643 -3.67 13.29 31.18
C PHE A 643 -2.80 14.52 30.93
N SER A 644 -1.95 14.81 31.91
CA SER A 644 -0.65 15.46 31.69
C SER A 644 0.42 14.37 31.71
N PHE A 645 0.96 13.99 30.54
CA PHE A 645 2.35 13.55 30.30
C PHE A 645 2.63 13.41 28.80
#